data_AF-A0A1M4S875-F1
#
_entry.id   AF-A0A1M4S875-F1
#
_cell.length_a   1.000
_cell.length_b   1.000
_cell.length_c   1.000
_cell.angle_alpha   90.00
_cell.angle_beta   90.00
_cell.angle_gamma   90.00
#
_symmetry.space_group_name_H-M   'P 1'
#
loop_
_entity.id
_entity.type
_entity.pdbx_description
1 polymer ?
#
loop_
_entity_poly.entity_id
_entity_poly.type
_entity_poly.pdbx_seq_one_letter_code
_entity_poly.pdbx_strand_id
1 'polypeptide(L)'
;MISLCMIVKNEERNLPRCLNSVKDCVDEIVIVDTGSNDNTVKIAEQFGAKIFHYQWNEDFAAARNYSLDKATGDWILYLDADEELEPNCCERLRALARTSLYEAYFFQIINLTDGNDPLKHINVRMFRNKPEYRFEGKLHEQIISSITAKGSQQPVVNSGICIIHYGYLASEFLAKNKAVRNHRINRRLVDDDPNNPFYLYSLGGSCVNLNDLEGAIAHYRKALQHVNLRAMYAPSIFISLISCLLKTGRLAEAVEYMEQCKANYPDYVDIHFVEGEFYHQLGHISRAIPCFEKCLQLGEQLTGKYTSRTGVGSFLPNFKLAEIYRDEGDLKKALQYQIEGLKRKNSDMNQYITLAQILKKSLGSGQLVYETLKANVKHKDKVTERMMLARMLYEIEEYDLAATLFSELPAKKKEVAYYKAMACMRTGRFDEALQNLKQIREPHLYEKVIEELLIAQWTSTPPMDTLPYLEQDTVLDQEYCQILKSINEILLGRPPVAEISVYNYYFGNIINKILAKKGFTVVDTIFTHCGLASAEQKIGYLMEDDSNAHRVEMAGRLALLEMKKGTVQPDCLFALSKYFYNNDQLDSAQSILQRALHMAPDANNYQELLKNIYSRQTLKMVLAALRHYPDNPKFNRWLIELHQTFKKDTRLKGVH
;
A
#
# COMPACT_ATOMS: atom_id res chain seq x y z
N MET A 1 -11.70 33.61 -28.47
CA MET A 1 -12.74 32.84 -27.77
C MET A 1 -12.17 31.47 -27.36
N ILE A 2 -12.52 30.95 -26.17
CA ILE A 2 -12.09 29.62 -25.69
C ILE A 2 -13.29 28.68 -25.59
N SER A 3 -13.22 27.53 -26.24
CA SER A 3 -14.20 26.45 -26.13
C SER A 3 -13.67 25.32 -25.25
N LEU A 4 -14.42 24.98 -24.19
CA LEU A 4 -14.22 23.74 -23.45
C LEU A 4 -14.84 22.58 -24.23
N CYS A 5 -14.06 21.55 -24.51
CA CYS A 5 -14.50 20.32 -25.17
C CYS A 5 -14.36 19.13 -24.23
N MET A 6 -15.44 18.39 -23.99
CA MET A 6 -15.43 17.22 -23.12
C MET A 6 -16.18 16.05 -23.78
N ILE A 7 -15.74 14.83 -23.45
CA ILE A 7 -16.52 13.61 -23.67
C ILE A 7 -16.97 13.09 -22.31
N VAL A 8 -18.23 12.69 -22.18
CA VAL A 8 -18.78 12.25 -20.88
C VAL A 8 -19.59 10.95 -21.02
N LYS A 9 -19.63 10.19 -19.94
CA LYS A 9 -20.55 9.06 -19.74
C LYS A 9 -20.70 8.75 -18.25
N ASN A 10 -21.89 8.93 -17.71
CA ASN A 10 -22.22 8.60 -16.33
C ASN A 10 -21.30 9.26 -15.28
N GLU A 11 -21.16 10.58 -15.38
CA GLU A 11 -20.28 11.40 -14.56
C GLU A 11 -21.05 12.37 -13.65
N GLU A 12 -22.31 12.06 -13.28
CA GLU A 12 -23.16 12.95 -12.46
C GLU A 12 -22.50 13.38 -11.14
N ARG A 13 -21.57 12.56 -10.62
CA ARG A 13 -20.83 12.83 -9.38
C ARG A 13 -19.66 13.80 -9.55
N ASN A 14 -18.99 13.77 -10.70
CA ASN A 14 -17.76 14.52 -10.94
C ASN A 14 -17.99 15.79 -11.75
N LEU A 15 -18.92 15.72 -12.71
CA LEU A 15 -19.18 16.79 -13.68
C LEU A 15 -19.50 18.15 -13.04
N PRO A 16 -20.29 18.27 -11.95
CA PRO A 16 -20.53 19.56 -11.31
C PRO A 16 -19.26 20.25 -10.79
N ARG A 17 -18.30 19.48 -10.26
CA ARG A 17 -17.02 20.01 -9.76
C ARG A 17 -16.18 20.52 -10.92
N CYS A 18 -16.04 19.70 -11.96
CA CYS A 18 -15.29 20.05 -13.17
C CYS A 18 -15.83 21.34 -13.79
N LEU A 19 -17.14 21.40 -14.10
CA LEU A 19 -17.74 22.55 -14.78
C LEU A 19 -17.73 23.82 -13.93
N ASN A 20 -17.91 23.73 -12.61
CA ASN A 20 -17.77 24.90 -11.73
C ASN A 20 -16.36 25.51 -11.75
N SER A 21 -15.32 24.70 -11.95
CA SER A 21 -13.93 25.20 -11.97
C SER A 21 -13.58 26.01 -13.22
N VAL A 22 -14.35 25.84 -14.31
CA VAL A 22 -13.98 26.32 -15.65
C VAL A 22 -15.01 27.27 -16.28
N LYS A 23 -16.28 27.25 -15.82
CA LYS A 23 -17.39 28.00 -16.42
C LYS A 23 -17.12 29.50 -16.62
N ASP A 24 -16.39 30.13 -15.70
CA ASP A 24 -16.10 31.57 -15.75
C ASP A 24 -14.89 31.91 -16.62
N CYS A 25 -14.19 30.88 -17.11
CA CYS A 25 -12.90 30.98 -17.80
C CYS A 25 -12.97 30.69 -19.29
N VAL A 26 -14.05 30.04 -19.72
CA VAL A 26 -14.32 29.71 -21.12
C VAL A 26 -15.56 30.46 -21.60
N ASP A 27 -15.68 30.59 -22.92
CA ASP A 27 -16.77 31.32 -23.56
C ASP A 27 -17.83 30.36 -24.13
N GLU A 28 -17.43 29.10 -24.36
CA GLU A 28 -18.29 28.04 -24.87
C GLU A 28 -17.98 26.71 -24.15
N ILE A 29 -19.03 25.92 -23.85
CA ILE A 29 -18.90 24.57 -23.32
C ILE A 29 -19.56 23.61 -24.32
N VAL A 30 -18.77 22.69 -24.86
CA VAL A 30 -19.19 21.61 -25.77
C VAL A 30 -19.01 20.29 -25.05
N ILE A 31 -20.12 19.58 -24.84
CA ILE A 31 -20.13 18.25 -24.22
C ILE A 31 -20.65 17.24 -25.22
N VAL A 32 -19.85 16.21 -25.49
CA VAL A 32 -20.25 15.04 -26.27
C VAL A 32 -20.58 13.90 -25.29
N ASP A 33 -21.87 13.57 -25.18
CA ASP A 33 -22.33 12.42 -24.42
C ASP A 33 -22.20 11.12 -25.23
N THR A 34 -21.57 10.12 -24.63
CA THR A 34 -21.31 8.81 -25.26
C THR A 34 -22.26 7.71 -24.78
N GLY A 35 -23.46 8.13 -24.33
CA GLY A 35 -24.55 7.26 -23.88
C GLY A 35 -24.66 7.18 -22.36
N SER A 36 -24.83 8.33 -21.69
CA SER A 36 -25.15 8.38 -20.27
C SER A 36 -26.57 7.88 -19.99
N ASN A 37 -26.77 7.24 -18.83
CA ASN A 37 -28.06 6.79 -18.32
C ASN A 37 -28.38 7.32 -16.91
N ASP A 38 -27.53 8.20 -16.38
CA ASP A 38 -27.72 8.95 -15.13
C ASP A 38 -28.06 10.43 -15.41
N ASN A 39 -27.93 11.31 -14.42
CA ASN A 39 -28.27 12.74 -14.60
C ASN A 39 -27.17 13.58 -15.29
N THR A 40 -26.12 12.97 -15.85
CA THR A 40 -24.97 13.69 -16.45
C THR A 40 -25.40 14.75 -17.46
N VAL A 41 -26.28 14.41 -18.40
CA VAL A 41 -26.73 15.34 -19.45
C VAL A 41 -27.51 16.52 -18.86
N LYS A 42 -28.43 16.26 -17.93
CA LYS A 42 -29.21 17.32 -17.26
C LYS A 42 -28.32 18.28 -16.48
N ILE A 43 -27.29 17.76 -15.82
CA ILE A 43 -26.29 18.57 -15.12
C ILE A 43 -25.56 19.45 -16.13
N ALA A 44 -25.06 18.89 -17.22
CA ALA A 44 -24.36 19.64 -18.26
C ALA A 44 -25.20 20.82 -18.81
N GLU A 45 -26.49 20.58 -19.09
CA GLU A 45 -27.42 21.61 -19.56
C GLU A 45 -27.58 22.78 -18.56
N GLN A 46 -27.57 22.51 -17.26
CA GLN A 46 -27.65 23.55 -16.22
C GLN A 46 -26.45 24.51 -16.22
N PHE A 47 -25.30 24.08 -16.75
CA PHE A 47 -24.12 24.92 -16.93
C PHE A 47 -24.09 25.66 -18.27
N GLY A 48 -25.17 25.57 -19.07
CA GLY A 48 -25.24 26.20 -20.39
C GLY A 48 -24.42 25.48 -21.47
N ALA A 49 -24.09 24.20 -21.25
CA ALA A 49 -23.34 23.42 -22.22
C ALA A 49 -24.18 23.08 -23.46
N LYS A 50 -23.53 23.12 -24.63
CA LYS A 50 -24.07 22.56 -25.87
C LYS A 50 -23.85 21.06 -25.87
N ILE A 51 -24.93 20.29 -25.80
CA ILE A 51 -24.89 18.83 -25.74
C ILE A 51 -24.98 18.24 -27.15
N PHE A 52 -24.06 17.33 -27.45
CA PHE A 52 -24.08 16.51 -28.64
C PHE A 52 -24.00 15.05 -28.23
N HIS A 53 -24.58 14.15 -29.03
CA HIS A 53 -24.50 12.72 -28.78
C HIS A 53 -23.57 12.05 -29.80
N TYR A 54 -22.78 11.10 -29.32
CA TYR A 54 -21.91 10.28 -30.15
C TYR A 54 -22.04 8.82 -29.75
N GLN A 55 -22.32 7.93 -30.71
CA GLN A 55 -22.43 6.52 -30.42
C GLN A 55 -21.06 5.94 -30.08
N TRP A 56 -20.91 5.46 -28.84
CA TRP A 56 -19.65 4.86 -28.38
C TRP A 56 -19.23 3.68 -29.26
N ASN A 57 -18.06 3.79 -29.89
CA ASN A 57 -17.50 2.82 -30.82
C ASN A 57 -16.14 2.27 -30.36
N GLU A 58 -15.83 2.38 -29.06
CA GLU A 58 -14.54 1.96 -28.48
C GLU A 58 -13.33 2.76 -28.97
N ASP A 59 -13.54 4.01 -29.39
CA ASP A 59 -12.49 4.92 -29.84
C ASP A 59 -12.64 6.28 -29.14
N PHE A 60 -11.75 6.54 -28.17
CA PHE A 60 -11.71 7.81 -27.44
C PHE A 60 -11.34 8.98 -28.35
N ALA A 61 -10.39 8.80 -29.27
CA ALA A 61 -9.98 9.84 -30.21
C ALA A 61 -11.13 10.24 -31.12
N ALA A 62 -11.93 9.28 -31.61
CA ALA A 62 -13.08 9.57 -32.45
C ALA A 62 -14.13 10.45 -31.73
N ALA A 63 -14.44 10.13 -30.48
CA ALA A 63 -15.36 10.93 -29.67
C ALA A 63 -14.80 12.32 -29.33
N ARG A 64 -13.49 12.44 -29.01
CA ARG A 64 -12.85 13.74 -28.79
C ARG A 64 -12.80 14.58 -30.07
N ASN A 65 -12.46 14.00 -31.21
CA ASN A 65 -12.45 14.72 -32.48
C ASN A 65 -13.84 15.23 -32.86
N TYR A 66 -14.89 14.45 -32.57
CA TYR A 66 -16.27 14.91 -32.76
C TYR A 66 -16.62 16.12 -31.88
N SER A 67 -16.08 16.23 -30.65
CA SER A 67 -16.28 17.43 -29.83
C SER A 67 -15.53 18.65 -30.40
N LEU A 68 -14.32 18.46 -30.94
CA LEU A 68 -13.58 19.52 -31.63
C LEU A 68 -14.35 20.08 -32.82
N ASP A 69 -15.00 19.22 -33.61
CA ASP A 69 -15.79 19.63 -34.78
C ASP A 69 -17.02 20.48 -34.44
N LYS A 70 -17.45 20.49 -33.16
CA LYS A 70 -18.58 21.32 -32.69
C LYS A 70 -18.14 22.62 -32.04
N ALA A 71 -16.86 22.76 -31.73
CA ALA A 71 -16.32 23.94 -31.08
C ALA A 71 -16.18 25.10 -32.07
N THR A 72 -16.59 26.29 -31.63
CA THR A 72 -16.55 27.51 -32.44
C THR A 72 -15.45 28.49 -32.01
N GLY A 73 -14.79 28.23 -30.87
CA GLY A 73 -13.72 29.05 -30.32
C GLY A 73 -12.40 28.93 -31.08
N ASP A 74 -11.59 29.98 -31.03
CA ASP A 74 -10.24 30.00 -31.61
C ASP A 74 -9.27 29.07 -30.86
N TRP A 75 -9.58 28.81 -29.59
CA TRP A 75 -8.81 27.94 -28.70
C TRP A 75 -9.71 26.85 -28.14
N ILE A 76 -9.16 25.64 -28.10
CA ILE A 76 -9.74 24.49 -27.42
C ILE A 76 -9.05 24.33 -26.07
N LEU A 77 -9.84 24.18 -25.02
CA LEU A 77 -9.45 23.54 -23.77
C LEU A 77 -10.17 22.19 -23.70
N TYR A 78 -9.49 21.11 -23.33
CA TYR A 78 -10.19 19.85 -23.05
C TYR A 78 -9.87 19.34 -21.64
N LEU A 79 -10.92 18.85 -20.98
CA LEU A 79 -10.87 18.30 -19.63
C LEU A 79 -11.67 16.99 -19.58
N ASP A 80 -11.25 16.10 -18.70
CA ASP A 80 -12.04 14.92 -18.33
C ASP A 80 -12.97 15.27 -17.16
N ALA A 81 -14.11 14.59 -17.03
CA ALA A 81 -15.13 14.98 -16.06
C ALA A 81 -14.66 14.84 -14.59
N ASP A 82 -13.67 13.99 -14.34
CA ASP A 82 -12.99 13.80 -13.05
C ASP A 82 -11.79 14.74 -12.83
N GLU A 83 -11.63 15.76 -13.68
CA GLU A 83 -10.62 16.80 -13.56
C GLU A 83 -11.18 18.15 -13.10
N GLU A 84 -10.35 18.97 -12.47
CA GLU A 84 -10.67 20.31 -11.99
C GLU A 84 -9.49 21.26 -12.26
N LEU A 85 -9.78 22.48 -12.76
CA LEU A 85 -8.77 23.52 -12.86
C LEU A 85 -8.40 24.04 -11.47
N GLU A 86 -7.11 24.33 -11.24
CA GLU A 86 -6.69 24.89 -9.96
C GLU A 86 -7.42 26.22 -9.63
N PRO A 87 -7.71 26.50 -8.35
CA PRO A 87 -8.41 27.71 -7.96
C PRO A 87 -7.71 28.98 -8.44
N ASN A 88 -8.49 30.00 -8.81
CA ASN A 88 -8.01 31.32 -9.22
C ASN A 88 -7.09 31.32 -10.47
N CYS A 89 -7.22 30.35 -11.38
CA CYS A 89 -6.43 30.31 -12.62
C CYS A 89 -7.07 31.04 -13.82
N CYS A 90 -8.29 31.56 -13.65
CA CYS A 90 -9.13 32.04 -14.75
C CYS A 90 -8.50 33.14 -15.60
N GLU A 91 -7.95 34.17 -14.96
CA GLU A 91 -7.28 35.27 -15.66
C GLU A 91 -6.01 34.78 -16.36
N ARG A 92 -5.25 33.88 -15.72
CA ARG A 92 -4.06 33.28 -16.33
C ARG A 92 -4.43 32.48 -17.57
N LEU A 93 -5.45 31.62 -17.50
CA LEU A 93 -5.95 30.85 -18.63
C LEU A 93 -6.34 31.76 -19.80
N ARG A 94 -7.12 32.81 -19.52
CA ARG A 94 -7.54 33.77 -20.54
C ARG A 94 -6.37 34.57 -21.12
N ALA A 95 -5.33 34.84 -20.33
CA ALA A 95 -4.12 35.51 -20.82
C ALA A 95 -3.35 34.65 -21.84
N LEU A 96 -3.36 33.32 -21.71
CA LEU A 96 -2.77 32.41 -22.69
C LEU A 96 -3.42 32.60 -24.07
N ALA A 97 -4.75 32.64 -24.14
CA ALA A 97 -5.49 32.80 -25.39
C ALA A 97 -5.25 34.14 -26.12
N ARG A 98 -4.77 35.18 -25.41
CA ARG A 98 -4.45 36.50 -25.99
C ARG A 98 -3.12 36.51 -26.75
N THR A 99 -2.24 35.54 -26.48
CA THR A 99 -0.92 35.47 -27.12
C THR A 99 -1.01 34.77 -28.46
N SER A 100 -0.54 35.41 -29.53
CA SER A 100 -0.58 34.82 -30.88
C SER A 100 0.62 33.92 -31.20
N LEU A 101 1.68 33.98 -30.39
CA LEU A 101 2.98 33.31 -30.64
C LEU A 101 2.94 31.79 -30.50
N TYR A 102 1.97 31.25 -29.77
CA TYR A 102 1.94 29.86 -29.37
C TYR A 102 0.80 29.10 -30.05
N GLU A 103 1.01 27.80 -30.23
CA GLU A 103 0.05 26.88 -30.87
C GLU A 103 -0.66 25.99 -29.85
N ALA A 104 0.02 25.69 -28.74
CA ALA A 104 -0.52 24.86 -27.67
C ALA A 104 0.19 25.11 -26.33
N TYR A 105 -0.45 24.67 -25.26
CA TYR A 105 0.03 24.81 -23.89
C TYR A 105 0.00 23.48 -23.13
N PHE A 106 1.13 23.15 -22.49
CA PHE A 106 1.22 22.09 -21.49
C PHE A 106 0.62 22.55 -20.17
N PHE A 107 -0.11 21.65 -19.51
CA PHE A 107 -0.62 21.81 -18.14
C PHE A 107 0.02 20.74 -17.26
N GLN A 108 0.23 21.06 -15.99
CA GLN A 108 0.65 20.07 -15.01
C GLN A 108 -0.60 19.38 -14.44
N ILE A 109 -0.70 18.07 -14.62
CA ILE A 109 -1.80 17.27 -14.07
C ILE A 109 -1.32 16.64 -12.77
N ILE A 110 -2.08 16.86 -11.71
CA ILE A 110 -1.86 16.39 -10.34
C ILE A 110 -2.89 15.29 -10.06
N ASN A 111 -2.49 14.03 -10.18
CA ASN A 111 -3.34 12.88 -9.89
C ASN A 111 -3.39 12.65 -8.38
N LEU A 112 -4.56 12.76 -7.76
CA LEU A 112 -4.74 12.47 -6.34
C LEU A 112 -4.86 10.96 -6.13
N THR A 113 -3.97 10.38 -5.33
CA THR A 113 -3.99 8.95 -4.98
C THR A 113 -4.41 8.73 -3.53
N ASP A 114 -4.91 7.53 -3.20
CA ASP A 114 -5.20 7.13 -1.81
C ASP A 114 -3.93 7.08 -0.92
N GLY A 115 -2.75 6.95 -1.53
CA GLY A 115 -1.44 7.07 -0.89
C GLY A 115 -0.95 8.52 -0.88
N ASN A 116 -0.25 8.91 0.20
CA ASN A 116 0.12 10.27 0.62
C ASN A 116 0.98 11.14 -0.34
N ASP A 117 1.03 10.89 -1.66
CA ASP A 117 1.65 11.78 -2.65
C ASP A 117 0.94 11.76 -4.01
N PRO A 118 0.51 12.91 -4.55
CA PRO A 118 -0.08 12.94 -5.87
C PRO A 118 0.95 12.72 -6.99
N LEU A 119 0.62 11.90 -7.99
CA LEU A 119 1.45 11.69 -9.18
C LEU A 119 1.31 12.87 -10.13
N LYS A 120 2.43 13.47 -10.55
CA LYS A 120 2.45 14.63 -11.45
C LYS A 120 2.95 14.25 -12.84
N HIS A 121 2.25 14.68 -13.87
CA HIS A 121 2.72 14.61 -15.26
C HIS A 121 2.30 15.87 -16.03
N ILE A 122 2.81 16.04 -17.25
CA ILE A 122 2.44 17.17 -18.12
C ILE A 122 1.75 16.64 -19.38
N ASN A 123 0.72 17.34 -19.84
CA ASN A 123 0.03 17.03 -21.09
C ASN A 123 -0.43 18.33 -21.77
N VAL A 124 -0.53 18.35 -23.10
CA VAL A 124 -1.18 19.43 -23.82
C VAL A 124 -2.66 19.39 -23.47
N ARG A 125 -3.19 20.49 -22.94
CA ARG A 125 -4.62 20.60 -22.56
C ARG A 125 -5.32 21.78 -23.23
N MET A 126 -4.56 22.74 -23.73
CA MET A 126 -5.09 23.87 -24.50
C MET A 126 -4.31 24.04 -25.82
N PHE A 127 -5.02 24.21 -26.93
CA PHE A 127 -4.41 24.34 -28.27
C PHE A 127 -5.33 25.11 -29.23
N ARG A 128 -4.77 25.62 -30.34
CA ARG A 128 -5.58 26.33 -31.34
C ARG A 128 -6.59 25.41 -32.01
N ASN A 129 -7.80 25.91 -32.23
CA ASN A 129 -8.84 25.18 -32.96
C ASN A 129 -8.55 25.17 -34.47
N LYS A 130 -7.73 24.23 -34.92
CA LYS A 130 -7.40 24.04 -36.34
C LYS A 130 -7.94 22.70 -36.86
N PRO A 131 -8.44 22.63 -38.11
CA PRO A 131 -8.94 21.37 -38.70
C PRO A 131 -7.90 20.24 -38.72
N GLU A 132 -6.62 20.56 -38.82
CA GLU A 132 -5.53 19.57 -38.83
C GLU A 132 -5.18 18.99 -37.45
N TYR A 133 -5.59 19.62 -36.34
CA TYR A 133 -5.25 19.14 -35.01
C TYR A 133 -6.29 18.13 -34.55
N ARG A 134 -5.92 16.85 -34.60
CA ARG A 134 -6.82 15.73 -34.30
C ARG A 134 -6.13 14.73 -33.38
N PHE A 135 -6.91 14.21 -32.43
CA PHE A 135 -6.48 13.14 -31.54
C PHE A 135 -6.24 11.87 -32.34
N GLU A 136 -5.16 11.17 -32.04
CA GLU A 136 -4.80 9.88 -32.62
C GLU A 136 -4.65 8.82 -31.52
N GLY A 137 -5.19 7.61 -31.75
CA GLY A 137 -5.11 6.46 -30.83
C GLY A 137 -6.45 6.15 -30.14
N LYS A 138 -6.88 4.87 -30.18
CA LYS A 138 -8.21 4.47 -29.67
C LYS A 138 -8.38 4.57 -28.15
N LEU A 139 -7.31 4.37 -27.37
CA LEU A 139 -7.34 4.35 -25.89
C LEU A 139 -6.33 5.30 -25.22
N HIS A 140 -5.16 5.49 -25.83
CA HIS A 140 -4.12 6.39 -25.35
C HIS A 140 -4.02 7.58 -26.31
N GLU A 141 -5.13 8.29 -26.49
CA GLU A 141 -5.25 9.33 -27.49
C GLU A 141 -4.28 10.49 -27.24
N GLN A 142 -3.62 10.97 -28.29
CA GLN A 142 -2.66 12.08 -28.22
C GLN A 142 -2.98 13.12 -29.27
N ILE A 143 -2.94 14.40 -28.88
CA ILE A 143 -3.13 15.54 -29.79
C ILE A 143 -1.78 16.10 -30.29
N ILE A 144 -0.71 15.95 -29.49
CA ILE A 144 0.60 16.57 -29.73
C ILE A 144 1.22 16.16 -31.07
N SER A 145 1.01 14.91 -31.50
CA SER A 145 1.51 14.39 -32.78
C SER A 145 1.02 15.23 -33.95
N SER A 146 -0.29 15.50 -34.01
CA SER A 146 -0.91 16.32 -35.07
C SER A 146 -0.45 17.78 -35.07
N ILE A 147 -0.11 18.33 -33.89
CA ILE A 147 0.39 19.70 -33.73
C ILE A 147 1.85 19.81 -34.21
N THR A 148 2.67 18.81 -33.88
CA THR A 148 4.13 18.85 -34.10
C THR A 148 4.61 18.26 -35.43
N ALA A 149 3.80 17.44 -36.11
CA ALA A 149 4.18 16.72 -37.32
C ALA A 149 4.56 17.61 -38.53
N LYS A 150 4.35 18.93 -38.47
CA LYS A 150 4.58 19.85 -39.60
C LYS A 150 5.79 20.78 -39.41
N GLY A 151 6.99 20.23 -39.23
CA GLY A 151 8.29 20.84 -39.55
C GLY A 151 8.52 22.34 -39.22
N SER A 152 7.86 22.90 -38.21
CA SER A 152 7.84 24.35 -37.96
C SER A 152 8.25 24.67 -36.53
N GLN A 153 8.83 25.86 -36.36
CA GLN A 153 9.19 26.48 -35.08
C GLN A 153 7.92 26.84 -34.27
N GLN A 154 7.08 25.87 -33.93
CA GLN A 154 5.82 26.09 -33.20
C GLN A 154 6.06 25.90 -31.70
N PRO A 155 6.05 26.97 -30.88
CA PRO A 155 6.37 26.81 -29.48
C PRO A 155 5.13 26.30 -28.75
N VAL A 156 5.14 25.01 -28.40
CA VAL A 156 4.30 24.48 -27.33
C VAL A 156 4.99 24.86 -26.02
N VAL A 157 4.30 25.59 -25.14
CA VAL A 157 4.91 26.12 -23.91
C VAL A 157 4.13 25.72 -22.67
N ASN A 158 4.76 25.78 -21.51
CA ASN A 158 4.08 25.50 -20.25
C ASN A 158 3.12 26.65 -19.90
N SER A 159 1.88 26.33 -19.54
CA SER A 159 0.86 27.29 -19.10
C SER A 159 1.12 27.88 -17.71
N GLY A 160 1.88 27.15 -16.87
CA GLY A 160 1.96 27.41 -15.43
C GLY A 160 0.65 27.13 -14.68
N ILE A 161 -0.31 26.44 -15.31
CA ILE A 161 -1.61 26.09 -14.72
C ILE A 161 -1.64 24.59 -14.39
N CYS A 162 -2.18 24.27 -13.22
CA CYS A 162 -2.40 22.90 -12.78
C CYS A 162 -3.83 22.43 -13.02
N ILE A 163 -3.98 21.14 -13.32
CA ILE A 163 -5.23 20.38 -13.33
C ILE A 163 -5.16 19.35 -12.22
N ILE A 164 -6.20 19.28 -11.38
CA ILE A 164 -6.34 18.31 -10.31
C ILE A 164 -7.19 17.15 -10.85
N HIS A 165 -6.67 15.93 -10.84
CA HIS A 165 -7.34 14.75 -11.38
C HIS A 165 -7.72 13.79 -10.24
N TYR A 166 -9.02 13.48 -10.15
CA TYR A 166 -9.64 12.68 -9.07
C TYR A 166 -9.89 11.22 -9.47
N GLY A 167 -9.57 10.80 -10.69
CA GLY A 167 -9.94 9.49 -11.24
C GLY A 167 -9.44 8.27 -10.45
N TYR A 168 -8.39 8.44 -9.62
CA TYR A 168 -7.84 7.40 -8.74
C TYR A 168 -8.59 7.23 -7.42
N LEU A 169 -9.54 8.11 -7.08
CA LEU A 169 -10.39 8.02 -5.89
C LEU A 169 -11.73 7.33 -6.15
N ALA A 170 -11.90 6.70 -7.33
CA ALA A 170 -13.16 6.11 -7.76
C ALA A 170 -13.51 4.85 -6.94
N SER A 171 -14.81 4.68 -6.62
CA SER A 171 -15.30 3.46 -5.96
C SER A 171 -14.87 2.20 -6.70
N GLU A 172 -14.53 1.14 -5.98
CA GLU A 172 -14.02 -0.14 -6.51
C GLU A 172 -14.83 -0.69 -7.71
N PHE A 173 -16.15 -0.52 -7.70
CA PHE A 173 -17.04 -0.93 -8.80
C PHE A 173 -16.78 -0.19 -10.12
N LEU A 174 -16.61 1.14 -10.08
CA LEU A 174 -16.34 1.96 -11.27
C LEU A 174 -14.94 1.69 -11.82
N ALA A 175 -13.96 1.50 -10.93
CA ALA A 175 -12.60 1.12 -11.32
C ALA A 175 -12.58 -0.24 -12.04
N LYS A 176 -13.31 -1.24 -11.53
CA LYS A 176 -13.45 -2.57 -12.18
C LYS A 176 -14.05 -2.48 -13.58
N ASN A 177 -15.14 -1.72 -13.77
CA ASN A 177 -15.75 -1.56 -15.09
C ASN A 177 -14.83 -0.85 -16.09
N LYS A 178 -14.10 0.19 -15.65
CA LYS A 178 -13.08 0.87 -16.48
C LYS A 178 -11.97 -0.12 -16.88
N ALA A 179 -11.47 -0.93 -15.95
CA ALA A 179 -10.44 -1.94 -16.22
C ALA A 179 -10.89 -2.98 -17.27
N VAL A 180 -12.09 -3.54 -17.13
CA VAL A 180 -12.65 -4.53 -18.07
C VAL A 180 -12.82 -3.94 -19.48
N ARG A 181 -13.36 -2.72 -19.59
CA ARG A 181 -13.52 -2.03 -20.88
C ARG A 181 -12.16 -1.80 -21.54
N ASN A 182 -11.20 -1.24 -20.81
CA ASN A 182 -9.87 -0.92 -21.34
C ASN A 182 -9.14 -2.19 -21.81
N HIS A 183 -9.26 -3.28 -21.06
CA HIS A 183 -8.71 -4.58 -21.45
C HIS A 183 -9.29 -5.07 -22.78
N ARG A 184 -10.61 -4.99 -22.98
CA ARG A 184 -11.25 -5.36 -24.26
C ARG A 184 -10.75 -4.53 -25.44
N ILE A 185 -10.58 -3.22 -25.26
CA ILE A 185 -10.06 -2.32 -26.31
C ILE A 185 -8.60 -2.67 -26.63
N ASN A 186 -7.76 -2.81 -25.61
CA ASN A 186 -6.36 -3.20 -25.77
C ASN A 186 -6.21 -4.56 -26.45
N ARG A 187 -7.08 -5.52 -26.13
CA ARG A 187 -7.09 -6.83 -26.77
C ARG A 187 -7.36 -6.71 -28.27
N ARG A 188 -8.36 -5.93 -28.67
CA ARG A 188 -8.64 -5.65 -30.09
C ARG A 188 -7.47 -4.97 -30.79
N LEU A 189 -6.82 -3.99 -30.14
CA LEU A 189 -5.62 -3.34 -30.70
C LEU A 189 -4.48 -4.33 -30.95
N VAL A 190 -4.27 -5.28 -30.03
CA VAL A 190 -3.30 -6.36 -30.22
C VAL A 190 -3.77 -7.38 -31.26
N ASP A 191 -5.07 -7.69 -31.35
CA ASP A 191 -5.58 -8.57 -32.41
C ASP A 191 -5.38 -7.95 -33.80
N ASP A 192 -5.56 -6.62 -33.93
CA ASP A 192 -5.36 -5.84 -35.16
C ASP A 192 -3.87 -5.71 -35.54
N ASP A 193 -2.98 -5.47 -34.56
CA ASP A 193 -1.52 -5.39 -34.75
C ASP A 193 -0.77 -6.20 -33.67
N PRO A 194 -0.61 -7.53 -33.86
CA PRO A 194 -0.14 -8.45 -32.81
C PRO A 194 1.27 -8.22 -32.30
N ASN A 195 2.11 -7.49 -33.05
CA ASN A 195 3.51 -7.29 -32.71
C ASN A 195 3.80 -5.83 -32.34
N ASN A 196 2.77 -4.98 -32.20
CA ASN A 196 2.94 -3.62 -31.73
C ASN A 196 3.41 -3.61 -30.27
N PRO A 197 4.64 -3.14 -29.97
CA PRO A 197 5.17 -3.19 -28.62
C PRO A 197 4.40 -2.29 -27.64
N PHE A 198 3.83 -1.18 -28.13
CA PHE A 198 3.04 -0.29 -27.29
C PHE A 198 1.68 -0.91 -26.93
N TYR A 199 0.97 -1.52 -27.89
CA TYR A 199 -0.30 -2.19 -27.60
C TYR A 199 -0.12 -3.40 -26.69
N LEU A 200 0.95 -4.18 -26.87
CA LEU A 200 1.30 -5.27 -25.98
C LEU A 200 1.62 -4.77 -24.56
N TYR A 201 2.36 -3.67 -24.43
CA TYR A 201 2.61 -3.03 -23.13
C TYR A 201 1.31 -2.57 -22.46
N SER A 202 0.43 -1.88 -23.18
CA SER A 202 -0.86 -1.43 -22.67
C SER A 202 -1.79 -2.60 -22.29
N LEU A 203 -1.83 -3.66 -23.09
CA LEU A 203 -2.59 -4.87 -22.79
C LEU A 203 -2.05 -5.54 -21.51
N GLY A 204 -0.73 -5.66 -21.37
CA GLY A 204 -0.11 -6.16 -20.14
C GLY A 204 -0.51 -5.34 -18.91
N GLY A 205 -0.52 -4.01 -19.00
CA GLY A 205 -1.01 -3.15 -17.91
C GLY A 205 -2.49 -3.39 -17.56
N SER A 206 -3.33 -3.63 -18.57
CA SER A 206 -4.73 -3.97 -18.33
C SER A 206 -4.93 -5.35 -17.70
N CYS A 207 -4.08 -6.34 -18.01
CA CYS A 207 -4.07 -7.63 -17.34
C CYS A 207 -3.73 -7.49 -15.85
N VAL A 208 -2.75 -6.65 -15.50
CA VAL A 208 -2.43 -6.33 -14.09
C VAL A 208 -3.65 -5.75 -13.36
N ASN A 209 -4.37 -4.81 -13.98
CA ASN A 209 -5.59 -4.23 -13.40
C ASN A 209 -6.74 -5.24 -13.20
N LEU A 210 -6.72 -6.35 -13.94
CA LEU A 210 -7.64 -7.48 -13.80
C LEU A 210 -7.07 -8.63 -12.96
N ASN A 211 -5.91 -8.42 -12.33
CA ASN A 211 -5.17 -9.42 -11.54
C ASN A 211 -4.72 -10.67 -12.34
N ASP A 212 -4.59 -10.55 -13.66
CA ASP A 212 -4.03 -11.58 -14.53
C ASP A 212 -2.52 -11.35 -14.72
N LEU A 213 -1.72 -11.79 -13.75
CA LEU A 213 -0.27 -11.58 -13.78
C LEU A 213 0.44 -12.42 -14.85
N GLU A 214 -0.04 -13.64 -15.13
CA GLU A 214 0.58 -14.49 -16.16
C GLU A 214 0.31 -13.95 -17.57
N GLY A 215 -0.91 -13.48 -17.85
CA GLY A 215 -1.22 -12.77 -19.09
C GLY A 215 -0.37 -11.50 -19.23
N ALA A 216 -0.21 -10.72 -18.16
CA ALA A 216 0.65 -9.54 -18.16
C ALA A 216 2.11 -9.89 -18.49
N ILE A 217 2.68 -10.92 -17.86
CA ILE A 217 4.05 -11.40 -18.13
C ILE A 217 4.20 -11.79 -19.61
N ALA A 218 3.26 -12.55 -20.16
CA ALA A 218 3.29 -12.97 -21.56
C ALA A 218 3.31 -11.76 -22.52
N HIS A 219 2.45 -10.77 -22.29
CA HIS A 219 2.39 -9.57 -23.13
C HIS A 219 3.61 -8.68 -22.99
N TYR A 220 4.13 -8.44 -21.78
CA TYR A 220 5.35 -7.65 -21.60
C TYR A 220 6.57 -8.29 -22.25
N ARG A 221 6.71 -9.62 -22.18
CA ARG A 221 7.77 -10.35 -22.90
C ARG A 221 7.69 -10.13 -24.40
N LYS A 222 6.50 -10.31 -24.96
CA LYS A 222 6.29 -10.08 -26.39
C LYS A 222 6.55 -8.62 -26.77
N ALA A 223 6.16 -7.67 -25.91
CA ALA A 223 6.48 -6.25 -26.13
C ALA A 223 8.00 -6.02 -26.20
N LEU A 224 8.77 -6.58 -25.27
CA LEU A 224 10.25 -6.45 -25.26
C LEU A 224 10.92 -7.07 -26.50
N GLN A 225 10.32 -8.09 -27.13
CA GLN A 225 10.84 -8.67 -28.37
C GLN A 225 10.74 -7.72 -29.57
N HIS A 226 9.77 -6.80 -29.56
CA HIS A 226 9.47 -5.92 -30.69
C HIS A 226 9.75 -4.44 -30.42
N VAL A 227 10.00 -4.05 -29.16
CA VAL A 227 10.19 -2.65 -28.78
C VAL A 227 11.52 -2.11 -29.31
N ASN A 228 11.48 -0.88 -29.85
CA ASN A 228 12.70 -0.10 -30.00
C ASN A 228 13.16 0.37 -28.62
N LEU A 229 14.31 -0.11 -28.14
CA LEU A 229 14.84 0.23 -26.82
C LEU A 229 15.14 1.73 -26.62
N ARG A 230 15.13 2.55 -27.68
CA ARG A 230 15.22 4.02 -27.57
C ARG A 230 13.87 4.69 -27.29
N ALA A 231 12.75 3.96 -27.34
CA ALA A 231 11.44 4.49 -27.03
C ALA A 231 11.34 4.84 -25.53
N MET A 232 10.76 6.00 -25.21
CA MET A 232 10.69 6.52 -23.84
C MET A 232 10.01 5.58 -22.84
N TYR A 233 9.03 4.78 -23.30
CA TYR A 233 8.30 3.82 -22.46
C TYR A 233 8.98 2.46 -22.33
N ALA A 234 10.04 2.18 -23.10
CA ALA A 234 10.70 0.87 -23.09
C ALA A 234 11.25 0.45 -21.70
N PRO A 235 11.90 1.34 -20.90
CA PRO A 235 12.31 1.01 -19.54
C PRO A 235 11.12 0.63 -18.63
N SER A 236 9.95 1.22 -18.85
CA SER A 236 8.74 0.93 -18.07
C SER A 236 8.19 -0.47 -18.32
N ILE A 237 8.43 -1.05 -19.50
CA ILE A 237 8.10 -2.45 -19.79
C ILE A 237 8.92 -3.38 -18.90
N PHE A 238 10.23 -3.11 -18.73
CA PHE A 238 11.09 -3.88 -17.84
C PHE A 238 10.60 -3.83 -16.39
N ILE A 239 10.35 -2.63 -15.85
CA ILE A 239 9.89 -2.47 -14.47
C ILE A 239 8.55 -3.20 -14.24
N SER A 240 7.62 -3.09 -15.20
CA SER A 240 6.32 -3.75 -15.11
C SER A 240 6.44 -5.28 -15.14
N LEU A 241 7.28 -5.81 -16.03
CA LEU A 241 7.57 -7.25 -16.11
C LEU A 241 8.24 -7.76 -14.84
N ILE A 242 9.30 -7.08 -14.37
CA ILE A 242 10.02 -7.44 -13.14
C ILE A 242 9.04 -7.46 -11.96
N SER A 243 8.18 -6.45 -11.81
CA SER A 243 7.16 -6.41 -10.76
C SER A 243 6.24 -7.64 -10.79
N CYS A 244 5.78 -8.05 -11.98
CA CYS A 244 4.94 -9.24 -12.13
C CYS A 244 5.70 -10.54 -11.81
N LEU A 245 6.97 -10.65 -12.24
CA LEU A 245 7.82 -11.81 -11.95
C LEU A 245 8.09 -11.94 -10.44
N LEU A 246 8.35 -10.83 -9.75
CA LEU A 246 8.55 -10.83 -8.30
C LEU A 246 7.28 -11.26 -7.54
N LYS A 247 6.11 -10.77 -7.98
CA LYS A 247 4.80 -11.13 -7.40
C LYS A 247 4.41 -12.59 -7.63
N THR A 248 4.82 -13.17 -8.74
CA THR A 248 4.59 -14.60 -9.08
C THR A 248 5.69 -15.52 -8.54
N GLY A 249 6.66 -14.98 -7.78
CA GLY A 249 7.76 -15.77 -7.21
C GLY A 249 8.81 -16.23 -8.21
N ARG A 250 8.80 -15.71 -9.45
CA ARG A 250 9.74 -16.04 -10.55
C ARG A 250 11.04 -15.24 -10.42
N LEU A 251 11.72 -15.43 -9.30
CA LEU A 251 12.84 -14.59 -8.86
C LEU A 251 14.05 -14.65 -9.81
N ALA A 252 14.39 -15.82 -10.34
CA ALA A 252 15.52 -15.97 -11.28
C ALA A 252 15.31 -15.15 -12.56
N GLU A 253 14.12 -15.26 -13.16
CA GLU A 253 13.75 -14.51 -14.36
C GLU A 253 13.71 -13.01 -14.08
N ALA A 254 13.27 -12.59 -12.88
CA ALA A 254 13.30 -11.19 -12.49
C ALA A 254 14.72 -10.61 -12.52
N VAL A 255 15.72 -11.36 -12.04
CA VAL A 255 17.14 -10.95 -12.06
C VAL A 255 17.65 -10.81 -13.50
N GLU A 256 17.33 -11.75 -14.38
CA GLU A 256 17.72 -11.66 -15.79
C GLU A 256 17.20 -10.38 -16.46
N TYR A 257 15.93 -10.02 -16.23
CA TYR A 257 15.37 -8.78 -16.77
C TYR A 257 15.91 -7.53 -16.07
N MET A 258 16.30 -7.60 -14.80
CA MET A 258 16.98 -6.49 -14.12
C MET A 258 18.34 -6.21 -14.77
N GLU A 259 19.14 -7.26 -15.02
CA GLU A 259 20.44 -7.15 -15.68
C GLU A 259 20.31 -6.61 -17.11
N GLN A 260 19.35 -7.12 -17.88
CA GLN A 260 19.06 -6.60 -19.22
C GLN A 260 18.64 -5.13 -19.19
N CYS A 261 17.78 -4.73 -18.24
CA CYS A 261 17.36 -3.34 -18.10
C CYS A 261 18.55 -2.43 -17.77
N LYS A 262 19.40 -2.81 -16.80
CA LYS A 262 20.59 -2.04 -16.43
C LYS A 262 21.63 -1.94 -17.55
N ALA A 263 21.80 -3.01 -18.33
CA ALA A 263 22.72 -3.00 -19.47
C ALA A 263 22.28 -1.98 -20.54
N ASN A 264 20.97 -1.82 -20.74
CA ASN A 264 20.43 -0.86 -21.71
C ASN A 264 20.25 0.55 -21.15
N TYR A 265 19.96 0.68 -19.86
CA TYR A 265 19.61 1.94 -19.18
C TYR A 265 20.38 2.10 -17.85
N PRO A 266 21.73 2.22 -17.88
CA PRO A 266 22.55 2.26 -16.67
C PRO A 266 22.29 3.51 -15.79
N ASP A 267 21.71 4.56 -16.36
CA ASP A 267 21.33 5.80 -15.66
C ASP A 267 19.85 5.84 -15.26
N TYR A 268 19.08 4.77 -15.49
CA TYR A 268 17.70 4.70 -15.04
C TYR A 268 17.65 4.37 -13.55
N VAL A 269 17.14 5.30 -12.74
CA VAL A 269 17.23 5.22 -11.27
C VAL A 269 16.33 4.13 -10.70
N ASP A 270 15.12 3.99 -11.24
CA ASP A 270 14.13 3.03 -10.77
C ASP A 270 14.64 1.59 -10.81
N ILE A 271 15.45 1.22 -11.81
CA ILE A 271 15.95 -0.15 -11.89
C ILE A 271 16.96 -0.45 -10.77
N HIS A 272 17.83 0.50 -10.42
CA HIS A 272 18.74 0.35 -9.29
C HIS A 272 17.95 0.29 -7.98
N PHE A 273 16.87 1.07 -7.85
CA PHE A 273 16.03 1.03 -6.66
C PHE A 273 15.32 -0.33 -6.52
N VAL A 274 14.73 -0.84 -7.60
CA VAL A 274 14.06 -2.15 -7.64
C VAL A 274 15.04 -3.29 -7.34
N GLU A 275 16.25 -3.24 -7.89
CA GLU A 275 17.31 -4.22 -7.60
C GLU A 275 17.76 -4.14 -6.12
N GLY A 276 17.89 -2.94 -5.56
CA GLY A 276 18.19 -2.73 -4.15
C GLY A 276 17.11 -3.31 -3.23
N GLU A 277 15.83 -3.04 -3.52
CA GLU A 277 14.70 -3.61 -2.78
C GLU A 277 14.67 -5.14 -2.88
N PHE A 278 14.93 -5.67 -4.07
CA PHE A 278 15.01 -7.11 -4.29
C PHE A 278 16.09 -7.75 -3.41
N TYR A 279 17.34 -7.31 -3.50
CA TYR A 279 18.42 -7.90 -2.69
C TYR A 279 18.24 -7.66 -1.18
N HIS A 280 17.67 -6.53 -0.78
CA HIS A 280 17.35 -6.27 0.62
C HIS A 280 16.32 -7.28 1.14
N GLN A 281 15.23 -7.54 0.39
CA GLN A 281 14.23 -8.54 0.76
C GLN A 281 14.79 -9.97 0.83
N LEU A 282 15.82 -10.29 0.05
CA LEU A 282 16.52 -11.57 0.13
C LEU A 282 17.57 -11.61 1.25
N GLY A 283 17.74 -10.54 2.04
CA GLY A 283 18.77 -10.45 3.07
C GLY A 283 20.20 -10.29 2.53
N HIS A 284 20.37 -10.03 1.23
CA HIS A 284 21.67 -9.83 0.58
C HIS A 284 22.13 -8.38 0.71
N ILE A 285 22.39 -7.94 1.94
CA ILE A 285 22.66 -6.54 2.30
C ILE A 285 23.84 -5.94 1.52
N SER A 286 24.89 -6.73 1.29
CA SER A 286 26.08 -6.31 0.53
C SER A 286 25.82 -5.93 -0.94
N ARG A 287 24.76 -6.47 -1.56
CA ARG A 287 24.32 -6.05 -2.91
C ARG A 287 23.25 -4.96 -2.84
N ALA A 288 22.44 -4.92 -1.79
CA ALA A 288 21.38 -3.93 -1.62
C ALA A 288 21.92 -2.50 -1.41
N ILE A 289 22.90 -2.32 -0.51
CA ILE A 289 23.44 -0.99 -0.16
C ILE A 289 23.97 -0.24 -1.40
N PRO A 290 24.88 -0.81 -2.23
CA PRO A 290 25.40 -0.11 -3.40
C PRO A 290 24.33 0.30 -4.40
N CYS A 291 23.22 -0.46 -4.51
CA CYS A 291 22.10 -0.11 -5.37
C CYS A 291 21.39 1.17 -4.88
N PHE A 292 21.12 1.28 -3.59
CA PHE A 292 20.52 2.49 -3.01
C PHE A 292 21.47 3.70 -3.04
N GLU A 293 22.76 3.49 -2.79
CA GLU A 293 23.77 4.54 -2.95
C GLU A 293 23.86 5.01 -4.41
N LYS A 294 23.77 4.08 -5.37
CA LYS A 294 23.72 4.41 -6.80
C LYS A 294 22.50 5.27 -7.13
N CYS A 295 21.36 5.00 -6.52
CA CYS A 295 20.17 5.83 -6.69
C CYS A 295 20.41 7.27 -6.23
N LEU A 296 21.02 7.46 -5.06
CA LEU A 296 21.36 8.78 -4.53
C LEU A 296 22.43 9.48 -5.38
N GLN A 297 23.37 8.73 -5.95
CA GLN A 297 24.38 9.25 -6.87
C GLN A 297 23.77 9.76 -8.17
N LEU A 298 22.84 9.00 -8.76
CA LEU A 298 22.17 9.38 -10.00
C LEU A 298 21.19 10.55 -9.77
N GLY A 299 20.62 10.66 -8.58
CA GLY A 299 19.71 11.73 -8.20
C GLY A 299 18.32 11.58 -8.81
N GLU A 300 17.40 12.46 -8.43
CA GLU A 300 16.03 12.47 -8.93
C GLU A 300 15.99 12.81 -10.43
N GLN A 301 15.25 12.03 -11.22
CA GLN A 301 15.14 12.22 -12.67
C GLN A 301 14.12 13.31 -13.01
N LEU A 302 14.59 14.56 -13.13
CA LEU A 302 13.73 15.73 -13.37
C LEU A 302 13.56 16.10 -14.86
N THR A 303 14.42 15.59 -15.74
CA THR A 303 14.53 16.05 -17.13
C THR A 303 13.67 15.26 -18.13
N GLY A 304 12.83 14.33 -17.65
CA GLY A 304 11.85 13.62 -18.49
C GLY A 304 12.43 12.57 -19.44
N LYS A 305 13.71 12.18 -19.29
CA LYS A 305 14.35 11.13 -20.11
C LYS A 305 13.63 9.78 -19.96
N TYR A 306 13.16 9.47 -18.75
CA TYR A 306 12.46 8.24 -18.40
C TYR A 306 11.21 8.57 -17.58
N THR A 307 10.19 7.71 -17.67
CA THR A 307 9.14 7.66 -16.65
C THR A 307 9.71 7.06 -15.37
N SER A 308 9.67 7.81 -14.27
CA SER A 308 10.33 7.46 -13.00
C SER A 308 9.41 7.70 -11.81
N ARG A 309 9.48 6.82 -10.81
CA ARG A 309 8.75 6.92 -9.54
C ARG A 309 9.39 8.02 -8.69
N THR A 310 8.57 8.97 -8.24
CA THR A 310 9.03 10.04 -7.35
C THR A 310 9.70 9.48 -6.08
N GLY A 311 10.87 10.03 -5.76
CA GLY A 311 11.61 9.73 -4.55
C GLY A 311 12.69 8.67 -4.71
N VAL A 312 12.69 7.90 -5.81
CA VAL A 312 13.67 6.82 -6.02
C VAL A 312 15.09 7.34 -6.20
N GLY A 313 15.28 8.60 -6.59
CA GLY A 313 16.59 9.26 -6.66
C GLY A 313 16.89 10.17 -5.47
N SER A 314 16.03 10.21 -4.45
CA SER A 314 16.14 11.14 -3.34
C SER A 314 15.80 10.50 -1.99
N PHE A 315 14.54 10.52 -1.54
CA PHE A 315 14.20 10.13 -0.17
C PHE A 315 13.99 8.63 0.05
N LEU A 316 13.53 7.89 -0.95
CA LEU A 316 13.26 6.45 -0.78
C LEU A 316 14.53 5.63 -0.50
N PRO A 317 15.65 5.82 -1.24
CA PRO A 317 16.90 5.12 -0.92
C PRO A 317 17.44 5.50 0.46
N ASN A 318 17.28 6.75 0.87
CA ASN A 318 17.66 7.21 2.22
C ASN A 318 16.90 6.41 3.30
N PHE A 319 15.57 6.28 3.19
CA PHE A 319 14.79 5.50 4.15
C PHE A 319 15.17 4.00 4.14
N LYS A 320 15.49 3.43 2.96
CA LYS A 320 15.97 2.04 2.87
C LYS A 320 17.36 1.84 3.49
N LEU A 321 18.29 2.77 3.28
CA LEU A 321 19.60 2.72 3.93
C LEU A 321 19.48 2.93 5.45
N ALA A 322 18.58 3.80 5.90
CA ALA A 322 18.31 3.99 7.32
C ALA A 322 17.78 2.72 7.99
N GLU A 323 16.86 2.01 7.32
CA GLU A 323 16.34 0.70 7.74
C GLU A 323 17.47 -0.33 7.86
N ILE A 324 18.28 -0.48 6.81
CA ILE A 324 19.41 -1.43 6.79
C ILE A 324 20.40 -1.15 7.92
N TYR A 325 20.90 0.09 8.04
CA TYR A 325 21.90 0.42 9.06
C TYR A 325 21.34 0.35 10.49
N ARG A 326 20.05 0.60 10.68
CA ARG A 326 19.38 0.39 11.97
C ARG A 326 19.42 -1.08 12.35
N ASP A 327 19.17 -1.98 11.41
CA ASP A 327 19.11 -3.41 11.64
C ASP A 327 20.52 -4.03 11.79
N GLU A 328 21.54 -3.47 11.14
CA GLU A 328 22.96 -3.78 11.37
C GLU A 328 23.51 -3.21 12.70
N GLY A 329 22.78 -2.28 13.34
CA GLY A 329 23.18 -1.65 14.59
C GLY A 329 24.07 -0.39 14.43
N ASP A 330 24.36 0.05 13.21
CA ASP A 330 25.01 1.35 12.95
C ASP A 330 23.98 2.49 13.06
N LEU A 331 23.60 2.79 14.29
CA LEU A 331 22.56 3.79 14.59
C LEU A 331 22.94 5.20 14.12
N LYS A 332 24.24 5.51 14.02
CA LYS A 332 24.72 6.82 13.55
C LYS A 332 24.41 7.00 12.07
N LYS A 333 24.75 6.03 11.23
CA LYS A 333 24.37 6.07 9.81
C LYS A 333 22.87 6.00 9.62
N ALA A 334 22.19 5.15 10.39
CA ALA A 334 20.74 5.04 10.35
C ALA A 334 20.06 6.41 10.58
N LEU A 335 20.50 7.13 11.61
CA LEU A 335 20.00 8.47 11.93
C LEU A 335 20.31 9.48 10.82
N GLN A 336 21.52 9.46 10.27
CA GLN A 336 21.93 10.33 9.18
C GLN A 336 21.01 10.16 7.96
N TYR A 337 20.86 8.92 7.47
CA TYR A 337 20.02 8.62 6.31
C TYR A 337 18.54 8.92 6.57
N GLN A 338 18.03 8.64 7.78
CA GLN A 338 16.64 8.94 8.13
C GLN A 338 16.34 10.44 8.09
N ILE A 339 17.27 11.27 8.59
CA ILE A 339 17.15 12.73 8.56
C ILE A 339 17.22 13.24 7.12
N GLU A 340 18.14 12.75 6.29
CA GLU A 340 18.23 13.15 4.89
C GLU A 340 16.96 12.82 4.09
N GLY A 341 16.36 11.65 4.33
CA GLY A 341 15.06 11.30 3.77
C GLY A 341 13.94 12.27 4.22
N LEU A 342 13.85 12.56 5.53
CA LEU A 342 12.85 13.45 6.10
C LEU A 342 13.00 14.92 5.64
N LYS A 343 14.22 15.40 5.38
CA LYS A 343 14.46 16.74 4.80
C LYS A 343 13.79 16.90 3.43
N ARG A 344 13.66 15.81 2.67
CA ARG A 344 13.04 15.78 1.33
C ARG A 344 11.55 15.43 1.39
N LYS A 345 11.16 14.49 2.26
CA LYS A 345 9.78 14.03 2.45
C LYS A 345 9.40 14.08 3.93
N ASN A 346 8.76 15.18 4.34
CA ASN A 346 8.43 15.50 5.74
C ASN A 346 6.94 15.35 6.09
N SER A 347 6.15 14.70 5.23
CA SER A 347 4.71 14.51 5.43
C SER A 347 4.34 13.09 5.88
N ASP A 348 5.28 12.14 5.85
CA ASP A 348 5.02 10.76 6.25
C ASP A 348 5.33 10.55 7.74
N MET A 349 4.28 10.38 8.53
CA MET A 349 4.37 10.14 9.97
C MET A 349 5.13 8.85 10.32
N ASN A 350 5.08 7.82 9.48
CA ASN A 350 5.79 6.56 9.75
C ASN A 350 7.31 6.77 9.75
N GLN A 351 7.81 7.68 8.91
CA GLN A 351 9.24 8.03 8.87
C GLN A 351 9.67 8.80 10.13
N TYR A 352 8.78 9.60 10.72
CA TYR A 352 9.01 10.22 12.02
C TYR A 352 9.00 9.21 13.17
N ILE A 353 8.12 8.20 13.12
CA ILE A 353 8.11 7.10 14.09
C ILE A 353 9.43 6.32 14.00
N THR A 354 9.90 6.00 12.79
CA THR A 354 11.21 5.35 12.60
C THR A 354 12.36 6.19 13.14
N LEU A 355 12.34 7.52 12.93
CA LEU A 355 13.30 8.44 13.54
C LEU A 355 13.29 8.34 15.07
N ALA A 356 12.12 8.38 15.69
CA ALA A 356 11.97 8.27 17.13
C ALA A 356 12.50 6.93 17.67
N GLN A 357 12.25 5.82 16.96
CA GLN A 357 12.78 4.50 17.32
C GLN A 357 14.31 4.44 17.25
N ILE A 358 14.92 5.02 16.21
CA ILE A 358 16.39 5.11 16.09
C ILE A 358 16.98 5.97 17.22
N LEU A 359 16.34 7.10 17.55
CA LEU A 359 16.76 7.96 18.66
C LEU A 359 16.62 7.26 20.01
N LYS A 360 15.52 6.53 20.24
CA LYS A 360 15.31 5.76 21.49
C LYS A 360 16.40 4.71 21.68
N LYS A 361 16.77 3.98 20.63
CA LYS A 361 17.91 3.03 20.67
C LYS A 361 19.25 3.74 20.91
N SER A 362 19.45 4.92 20.33
CA SER A 362 20.72 5.67 20.45
C SER A 362 20.90 6.35 21.82
N LEU A 363 19.84 6.93 22.37
CA LEU A 363 19.88 7.79 23.56
C LEU A 363 19.51 7.06 24.85
N GLY A 364 18.78 5.94 24.77
CA GLY A 364 18.31 5.17 25.94
C GLY A 364 17.23 5.85 26.79
N SER A 365 17.06 7.18 26.70
CA SER A 365 16.11 7.97 27.49
C SER A 365 15.00 8.57 26.64
N GLY A 366 13.74 8.27 27.00
CA GLY A 366 12.56 8.86 26.36
C GLY A 366 12.49 10.38 26.49
N GLN A 367 12.92 10.91 27.63
CA GLN A 367 12.97 12.35 27.87
C GLN A 367 13.96 13.05 26.92
N LEU A 368 15.15 12.48 26.72
CA LEU A 368 16.12 13.03 25.75
C LEU A 368 15.61 12.93 24.32
N VAL A 369 14.90 11.85 23.97
CA VAL A 369 14.24 11.72 22.67
C VAL A 369 13.19 12.82 22.49
N TYR A 370 12.33 13.04 23.48
CA TYR A 370 11.32 14.11 23.44
C TYR A 370 11.96 15.48 23.27
N GLU A 371 12.99 15.82 24.05
CA GLU A 371 13.68 17.10 23.95
C GLU A 371 14.32 17.30 22.58
N THR A 372 14.96 16.26 22.04
CA THR A 372 15.57 16.26 20.70
C THR A 372 14.50 16.46 19.62
N LEU A 373 13.41 15.70 19.67
CA LEU A 373 12.32 15.79 18.70
C LEU A 373 11.62 17.15 18.79
N LYS A 374 11.32 17.65 20.00
CA LYS A 374 10.71 18.97 20.22
C LYS A 374 11.57 20.11 19.68
N ALA A 375 12.89 20.00 19.82
CA ALA A 375 13.83 21.00 19.30
C ALA A 375 13.86 21.03 17.77
N ASN A 376 13.76 19.87 17.11
CA ASN A 376 14.08 19.74 15.68
C ASN A 376 12.86 19.49 14.75
N VAL A 377 11.80 18.87 15.25
CA VAL A 377 10.57 18.59 14.47
C VAL A 377 9.67 19.82 14.57
N LYS A 378 9.49 20.51 13.44
CA LYS A 378 8.69 21.73 13.33
C LYS A 378 7.57 21.57 12.30
N HIS A 379 6.40 22.11 12.61
CA HIS A 379 5.27 22.17 11.69
C HIS A 379 4.57 23.54 11.76
N LYS A 380 3.97 23.98 10.64
CA LYS A 380 3.29 25.28 10.56
C LYS A 380 2.09 25.36 11.52
N ASP A 381 1.32 24.28 11.59
CA ASP A 381 0.27 24.10 12.60
C ASP A 381 0.86 23.46 13.87
N LYS A 382 0.83 24.21 14.97
CA LYS A 382 1.31 23.77 16.29
C LYS A 382 0.50 22.64 16.90
N VAL A 383 -0.78 22.52 16.56
CA VAL A 383 -1.59 21.38 17.01
C VAL A 383 -1.11 20.10 16.32
N THR A 384 -0.82 20.16 15.02
CA THR A 384 -0.24 19.03 14.28
C THR A 384 1.18 18.72 14.73
N GLU A 385 2.03 19.72 14.97
CA GLU A 385 3.38 19.53 15.55
C GLU A 385 3.32 18.71 16.85
N ARG A 386 2.46 19.11 17.78
CA ARG A 386 2.29 18.41 19.06
C ARG A 386 1.67 17.03 18.90
N MET A 387 0.72 16.85 17.99
CA MET A 387 0.15 15.54 17.65
C MET A 387 1.23 14.57 17.12
N MET A 388 2.10 15.05 16.22
CA MET A 388 3.22 14.26 15.72
C MET A 388 4.18 13.87 16.86
N LEU A 389 4.54 14.81 17.74
CA LEU A 389 5.37 14.53 18.91
C LEU A 389 4.73 13.47 19.82
N ALA A 390 3.45 13.65 20.19
CA ALA A 390 2.73 12.71 21.03
C ALA A 390 2.66 11.31 20.41
N ARG A 391 2.40 11.23 19.09
CA ARG A 391 2.36 9.95 18.38
C ARG A 391 3.73 9.29 18.28
N MET A 392 4.81 10.04 18.01
CA MET A 392 6.16 9.48 18.04
C MET A 392 6.50 8.87 19.40
N LEU A 393 6.19 9.58 20.50
CA LEU A 393 6.43 9.10 21.86
C LEU A 393 5.60 7.87 22.20
N TYR A 394 4.33 7.85 21.78
CA TYR A 394 3.46 6.69 21.96
C TYR A 394 4.04 5.43 21.31
N GLU A 395 4.55 5.54 20.08
CA GLU A 395 5.07 4.42 19.29
C GLU A 395 6.45 3.93 19.74
N ILE A 396 7.16 4.71 20.57
CA ILE A 396 8.38 4.26 21.26
C ILE A 396 8.12 3.88 22.72
N GLU A 397 6.85 3.65 23.07
CA GLU A 397 6.38 3.20 24.38
C GLU A 397 6.60 4.19 25.54
N GLU A 398 6.80 5.47 25.23
CA GLU A 398 6.89 6.55 26.21
C GLU A 398 5.48 7.08 26.54
N TYR A 399 4.64 6.20 27.08
CA TYR A 399 3.19 6.42 27.19
C TYR A 399 2.80 7.58 28.11
N ASP A 400 3.52 7.81 29.21
CA ASP A 400 3.24 8.93 30.12
C ASP A 400 3.50 10.30 29.48
N LEU A 401 4.63 10.43 28.78
CA LEU A 401 4.95 11.64 28.02
C LEU A 401 3.96 11.85 26.87
N ALA A 402 3.62 10.77 26.15
CA ALA A 402 2.63 10.81 25.09
C ALA A 402 1.26 11.25 25.61
N ALA A 403 0.77 10.67 26.71
CA ALA A 403 -0.50 11.02 27.32
C ALA A 403 -0.55 12.48 27.79
N THR A 404 0.56 12.99 28.34
CA THR A 404 0.69 14.40 28.71
C THR A 404 0.54 15.31 27.49
N LEU A 405 1.22 15.01 26.38
CA LEU A 405 1.08 15.81 25.16
C LEU A 405 -0.30 15.69 24.53
N PHE A 406 -0.92 14.50 24.58
CA PHE A 406 -2.28 14.33 24.09
C PHE A 406 -3.27 15.16 24.91
N SER A 407 -3.16 15.19 26.25
CA SER A 407 -4.10 15.91 27.12
C SER A 407 -4.19 17.40 26.79
N GLU A 408 -3.08 18.02 26.37
CA GLU A 408 -2.97 19.41 25.92
C GLU A 408 -3.59 19.69 24.53
N LEU A 409 -4.00 18.66 23.79
CA LEU A 409 -4.61 18.80 22.46
C LEU A 409 -6.14 18.97 22.53
N PRO A 410 -6.72 19.82 21.65
CA PRO A 410 -8.16 20.03 21.59
C PRO A 410 -8.90 18.75 21.14
N ALA A 411 -9.95 18.38 21.87
CA ALA A 411 -10.71 17.14 21.66
C ALA A 411 -11.46 17.05 20.31
N LYS A 412 -11.53 18.14 19.52
CA LYS A 412 -12.26 18.17 18.23
C LYS A 412 -11.57 17.37 17.11
N LYS A 413 -10.30 16.99 17.24
CA LYS A 413 -9.62 16.14 16.25
C LYS A 413 -9.94 14.67 16.50
N LYS A 414 -10.49 14.01 15.48
CA LYS A 414 -11.01 12.61 15.50
C LYS A 414 -10.06 11.60 16.15
N GLU A 415 -8.76 11.70 15.87
CA GLU A 415 -7.75 10.76 16.37
C GLU A 415 -7.29 11.02 17.81
N VAL A 416 -7.54 12.21 18.36
CA VAL A 416 -7.01 12.60 19.69
C VAL A 416 -7.68 11.78 20.79
N ALA A 417 -9.00 11.60 20.75
CA ALA A 417 -9.72 10.79 21.73
C ALA A 417 -9.24 9.32 21.73
N TYR A 418 -9.02 8.76 20.54
CA TYR A 418 -8.47 7.41 20.35
C TYR A 418 -7.09 7.28 21.00
N TYR A 419 -6.13 8.12 20.64
CA TYR A 419 -4.77 8.02 21.18
C TYR A 419 -4.70 8.36 22.69
N LYS A 420 -5.55 9.28 23.18
CA LYS A 420 -5.70 9.52 24.63
C LYS A 420 -6.14 8.26 25.36
N ALA A 421 -7.23 7.63 24.90
CA ALA A 421 -7.74 6.42 25.54
C ALA A 421 -6.68 5.31 25.56
N MET A 422 -6.02 5.08 24.41
CA MET A 422 -4.96 4.10 24.27
C MET A 422 -3.75 4.41 25.16
N ALA A 423 -3.31 5.67 25.28
CA ALA A 423 -2.19 6.05 26.14
C ALA A 423 -2.54 5.90 27.63
N CYS A 424 -3.73 6.34 28.06
CA CYS A 424 -4.22 6.17 29.43
C CYS A 424 -4.26 4.68 29.81
N MET A 425 -4.79 3.81 28.95
CA MET A 425 -4.78 2.35 29.15
C MET A 425 -3.38 1.78 29.35
N ARG A 426 -2.41 2.17 28.51
CA ARG A 426 -1.02 1.70 28.63
C ARG A 426 -0.34 2.14 29.93
N THR A 427 -0.84 3.20 30.55
CA THR A 427 -0.37 3.72 31.85
C THR A 427 -1.25 3.28 33.03
N GLY A 428 -2.20 2.37 32.83
CA GLY A 428 -3.10 1.86 33.88
C GLY A 428 -4.21 2.82 34.33
N ARG A 429 -4.38 3.97 33.64
CA ARG A 429 -5.43 4.96 33.93
C ARG A 429 -6.74 4.61 33.20
N PHE A 430 -7.36 3.51 33.62
CA PHE A 430 -8.52 2.95 32.94
C PHE A 430 -9.76 3.85 32.99
N ASP A 431 -9.98 4.58 34.10
CA ASP A 431 -11.11 5.51 34.22
C ASP A 431 -11.00 6.68 33.24
N GLU A 432 -9.81 7.25 33.08
CA GLU A 432 -9.54 8.29 32.08
C GLU A 432 -9.71 7.73 30.67
N ALA A 433 -9.26 6.50 30.42
CA ALA A 433 -9.44 5.86 29.12
C ALA A 433 -10.94 5.69 28.78
N LEU A 434 -11.76 5.28 29.74
CA LEU A 434 -13.21 5.14 29.57
C LEU A 434 -13.89 6.49 29.28
N GLN A 435 -13.47 7.56 29.95
CA GLN A 435 -13.99 8.90 29.65
C GLN A 435 -13.67 9.34 28.22
N ASN A 436 -12.47 9.01 27.72
CA ASN A 436 -12.06 9.32 26.36
C ASN A 436 -12.76 8.40 25.32
N LEU A 437 -13.02 7.14 25.66
CA LEU A 437 -13.75 6.20 24.81
C LEU A 437 -15.13 6.75 24.38
N LYS A 438 -15.86 7.40 25.31
CA LYS A 438 -17.16 8.06 25.04
C LYS A 438 -17.08 9.20 24.01
N GLN A 439 -15.88 9.71 23.72
CA GLN A 439 -15.68 10.79 22.75
C GLN A 439 -15.33 10.27 21.34
N ILE A 440 -15.06 8.97 21.18
CA ILE A 440 -14.75 8.34 19.89
C ILE A 440 -16.04 8.15 19.12
N ARG A 441 -16.14 8.76 17.93
CA ARG A 441 -17.36 8.71 17.10
C ARG A 441 -17.27 7.67 15.99
N GLU A 442 -16.06 7.26 15.64
CA GLU A 442 -15.78 6.28 14.59
C GLU A 442 -15.92 4.85 15.15
N PRO A 443 -16.88 4.04 14.67
CA PRO A 443 -17.16 2.72 15.23
C PRO A 443 -15.93 1.78 15.26
N HIS A 444 -15.13 1.78 14.20
CA HIS A 444 -13.92 0.94 14.12
C HIS A 444 -12.82 1.35 15.11
N LEU A 445 -12.69 2.65 15.43
CA LEU A 445 -11.74 3.11 16.45
C LEU A 445 -12.26 2.80 17.84
N TYR A 446 -13.57 2.96 18.05
CA TYR A 446 -14.25 2.62 19.29
C TYR A 446 -14.07 1.13 19.61
N GLU A 447 -14.41 0.24 18.66
CA GLU A 447 -14.26 -1.21 18.76
C GLU A 447 -12.83 -1.61 19.18
N LYS A 448 -11.82 -1.02 18.53
CA LYS A 448 -10.42 -1.30 18.84
C LYS A 448 -10.04 -0.92 20.27
N VAL A 449 -10.53 0.22 20.78
CA VAL A 449 -10.20 0.69 22.13
C VAL A 449 -10.94 -0.13 23.18
N ILE A 450 -12.24 -0.41 22.98
CA ILE A 450 -13.01 -1.21 23.93
C ILE A 450 -12.41 -2.62 24.05
N GLU A 451 -12.07 -3.28 22.94
CA GLU A 451 -11.43 -4.60 22.98
C GLU A 451 -10.11 -4.61 23.76
N GLU A 452 -9.23 -3.65 23.50
CA GLU A 452 -7.95 -3.53 24.19
C GLU A 452 -8.16 -3.26 25.69
N LEU A 453 -9.21 -2.50 26.07
CA LEU A 453 -9.60 -2.29 27.46
C LEU A 453 -10.09 -3.61 28.10
N LEU A 454 -11.02 -4.33 27.46
CA LEU A 454 -11.55 -5.59 27.96
C LEU A 454 -10.45 -6.62 28.17
N ILE A 455 -9.56 -6.78 27.19
CA ILE A 455 -8.44 -7.74 27.28
C ILE A 455 -7.48 -7.36 28.40
N ALA A 456 -7.18 -6.07 28.59
CA ALA A 456 -6.33 -5.62 29.71
C ALA A 456 -6.96 -5.96 31.07
N GLN A 457 -8.28 -5.80 31.22
CA GLN A 457 -9.03 -6.14 32.43
C GLN A 457 -9.20 -7.66 32.64
N TRP A 458 -9.34 -8.44 31.56
CA TRP A 458 -9.43 -9.89 31.63
C TRP A 458 -8.10 -10.57 31.96
N THR A 459 -6.99 -9.96 31.54
CA THR A 459 -5.64 -10.46 31.78
C THR A 459 -5.02 -9.93 33.07
N SER A 460 -5.71 -9.05 33.81
CA SER A 460 -5.28 -8.66 35.15
C SER A 460 -5.38 -9.83 36.12
N THR A 461 -4.69 -9.74 37.25
CA THR A 461 -4.73 -10.75 38.30
C THR A 461 -5.20 -10.12 39.60
N PRO A 462 -6.44 -10.37 40.08
CA PRO A 462 -7.49 -11.18 39.42
C PRO A 462 -8.11 -10.48 38.17
N PRO A 463 -8.83 -11.21 37.31
CA PRO A 463 -9.63 -10.62 36.24
C PRO A 463 -10.69 -9.67 36.80
N MET A 464 -10.92 -8.55 36.13
CA MET A 464 -11.89 -7.53 36.54
C MET A 464 -13.22 -7.68 35.77
N ASP A 465 -14.32 -7.29 36.42
CA ASP A 465 -15.64 -7.33 35.79
C ASP A 465 -15.80 -6.19 34.78
N THR A 466 -15.92 -6.57 33.51
CA THR A 466 -16.01 -5.65 32.37
C THR A 466 -17.43 -5.48 31.84
N LEU A 467 -18.41 -6.19 32.41
CA LEU A 467 -19.81 -6.10 32.01
C LEU A 467 -20.37 -4.66 31.99
N PRO A 468 -20.02 -3.77 32.95
CA PRO A 468 -20.49 -2.38 32.93
C PRO A 468 -20.09 -1.60 31.67
N TYR A 469 -19.04 -2.01 30.96
CA TYR A 469 -18.62 -1.38 29.71
C TYR A 469 -19.45 -1.86 28.50
N LEU A 470 -20.18 -2.97 28.63
CA LEU A 470 -20.91 -3.66 27.55
C LEU A 470 -22.44 -3.59 27.71
N GLU A 471 -22.97 -3.21 28.88
CA GLU A 471 -24.42 -3.22 29.17
C GLU A 471 -25.24 -2.19 28.38
N GLN A 472 -24.64 -1.07 27.99
CA GLN A 472 -25.32 0.03 27.27
C GLN A 472 -24.74 0.29 25.88
N ASP A 473 -23.90 -0.63 25.39
CA ASP A 473 -23.20 -0.44 24.12
C ASP A 473 -24.11 -0.79 22.94
N THR A 474 -24.37 0.21 22.09
CA THR A 474 -25.17 0.09 20.86
C THR A 474 -24.31 0.16 19.59
N VAL A 475 -22.99 0.30 19.74
CA VAL A 475 -22.04 0.47 18.64
C VAL A 475 -21.56 -0.89 18.12
N LEU A 476 -21.37 -1.85 19.02
CA LEU A 476 -20.91 -3.20 18.67
C LEU A 476 -22.02 -4.07 18.08
N ASP A 477 -21.64 -4.98 17.19
CA ASP A 477 -22.53 -6.03 16.71
C ASP A 477 -23.09 -6.87 17.87
N GLN A 478 -24.35 -7.30 17.74
CA GLN A 478 -25.06 -7.98 18.82
C GLN A 478 -24.46 -9.35 19.16
N GLU A 479 -24.11 -10.14 18.15
CA GLU A 479 -23.46 -11.45 18.35
C GLU A 479 -22.07 -11.24 18.96
N TYR A 480 -21.34 -10.23 18.47
CA TYR A 480 -20.04 -9.89 19.02
C TYR A 480 -20.10 -9.51 20.51
N CYS A 481 -21.04 -8.65 20.87
CA CYS A 481 -21.29 -8.21 22.23
C CYS A 481 -21.68 -9.38 23.15
N GLN A 482 -22.49 -10.34 22.67
CA GLN A 482 -22.84 -11.54 23.44
C GLN A 482 -21.63 -12.42 23.75
N ILE A 483 -20.70 -12.58 22.79
CA ILE A 483 -19.46 -13.34 23.00
C ILE A 483 -18.58 -12.65 24.04
N LEU A 484 -18.38 -11.33 23.93
CA LEU A 484 -17.59 -10.56 24.91
C LEU A 484 -18.19 -10.68 26.33
N LYS A 485 -19.51 -10.55 26.47
CA LYS A 485 -20.21 -10.74 27.75
C LYS A 485 -20.04 -12.14 28.30
N SER A 486 -20.16 -13.16 27.45
CA SER A 486 -20.02 -14.56 27.87
C SER A 486 -18.58 -14.89 28.30
N ILE A 487 -17.57 -14.33 27.61
CA ILE A 487 -16.16 -14.44 28.04
C ILE A 487 -15.95 -13.77 29.40
N ASN A 488 -16.52 -12.58 29.63
CA ASN A 488 -16.46 -11.90 30.93
C ASN A 488 -16.99 -12.80 32.05
N GLU A 489 -18.19 -13.35 31.90
CA GLU A 489 -18.78 -14.24 32.90
C GLU A 489 -17.91 -15.48 33.16
N ILE A 490 -17.41 -16.13 32.10
CA ILE A 490 -16.50 -17.30 32.21
C ILE A 490 -15.27 -16.96 33.05
N LEU A 491 -14.64 -15.82 32.81
CA LEU A 491 -13.41 -15.42 33.51
C LEU A 491 -13.65 -15.03 34.97
N LEU A 492 -14.87 -14.63 35.31
CA LEU A 492 -15.31 -14.37 36.68
C LEU A 492 -15.85 -15.63 37.39
N GLY A 493 -15.84 -16.79 36.72
CA GLY A 493 -16.36 -18.05 37.26
C GLY A 493 -17.89 -18.11 37.34
N ARG A 494 -18.58 -17.35 36.49
CA ARG A 494 -20.04 -17.27 36.39
C ARG A 494 -20.53 -17.98 35.10
N PRO A 495 -21.79 -18.43 35.02
CA PRO A 495 -22.34 -19.02 33.80
C PRO A 495 -22.33 -18.02 32.63
N PRO A 496 -21.91 -18.44 31.42
CA PRO A 496 -21.93 -17.55 30.26
C PRO A 496 -23.36 -17.13 29.89
N VAL A 497 -23.50 -15.93 29.33
CA VAL A 497 -24.79 -15.38 28.89
C VAL A 497 -25.36 -16.16 27.70
N ALA A 498 -24.49 -16.74 26.87
CA ALA A 498 -24.83 -17.63 25.77
C ALA A 498 -23.75 -18.70 25.55
N GLU A 499 -24.11 -19.83 24.96
CA GLU A 499 -23.14 -20.84 24.55
C GLU A 499 -22.24 -20.31 23.42
N ILE A 500 -20.93 -20.49 23.56
CA ILE A 500 -19.94 -19.98 22.61
C ILE A 500 -19.40 -21.13 21.77
N SER A 501 -19.62 -21.09 20.46
CA SER A 501 -18.97 -22.02 19.53
C SER A 501 -17.50 -21.62 19.32
N VAL A 502 -16.57 -22.57 19.49
CA VAL A 502 -15.14 -22.34 19.21
C VAL A 502 -14.84 -22.06 17.74
N TYR A 503 -15.76 -22.42 16.83
CA TYR A 503 -15.65 -22.15 15.38
C TYR A 503 -16.25 -20.80 14.98
N ASN A 504 -16.74 -20.01 15.95
CA ASN A 504 -17.24 -18.67 15.68
C ASN A 504 -16.09 -17.72 15.27
N TYR A 505 -16.32 -16.91 14.22
CA TYR A 505 -15.33 -15.97 13.70
C TYR A 505 -14.86 -14.96 14.76
N TYR A 506 -15.79 -14.37 15.50
CA TYR A 506 -15.48 -13.39 16.54
C TYR A 506 -14.73 -14.01 17.71
N PHE A 507 -15.11 -15.23 18.11
CA PHE A 507 -14.39 -15.97 19.14
C PHE A 507 -12.92 -16.17 18.74
N GLY A 508 -12.68 -16.68 17.53
CA GLY A 508 -11.31 -16.87 17.01
C GLY A 508 -10.49 -15.58 17.02
N ASN A 509 -11.10 -14.45 16.64
CA ASN A 509 -10.46 -13.13 16.67
C ASN A 509 -10.14 -12.66 18.10
N ILE A 510 -11.05 -12.78 19.05
CA ILE A 510 -10.83 -12.39 20.45
C ILE A 510 -9.70 -13.23 21.06
N ILE A 511 -9.73 -14.55 20.86
CA ILE A 511 -8.68 -15.45 21.33
C ILE A 511 -7.32 -15.05 20.76
N ASN A 512 -7.24 -14.75 19.47
CA ASN A 512 -5.99 -14.28 18.85
C ASN A 512 -5.46 -12.99 19.51
N LYS A 513 -6.35 -12.04 19.84
CA LYS A 513 -5.98 -10.79 20.52
C LYS A 513 -5.52 -11.01 21.96
N ILE A 514 -6.18 -11.89 22.73
CA ILE A 514 -5.76 -12.25 24.10
C ILE A 514 -4.39 -12.95 24.08
N LEU A 515 -4.19 -13.87 23.14
CA LEU A 515 -2.90 -14.56 22.95
C LEU A 515 -1.76 -13.61 22.59
N ALA A 516 -2.03 -12.60 21.75
CA ALA A 516 -1.05 -11.56 21.42
C ALA A 516 -0.59 -10.77 22.65
N LYS A 517 -1.43 -10.65 23.69
CA LYS A 517 -1.09 -10.06 24.99
C LYS A 517 -0.53 -11.06 26.01
N LYS A 518 -0.19 -12.28 25.56
CA LYS A 518 0.32 -13.37 26.42
C LYS A 518 -0.67 -13.82 27.50
N GLY A 519 -1.97 -13.62 27.30
CA GLY A 519 -3.04 -14.07 28.19
C GLY A 519 -3.31 -15.58 28.12
N PHE A 520 -2.28 -16.41 28.22
CA PHE A 520 -2.39 -17.87 28.01
C PHE A 520 -3.29 -18.56 29.03
N THR A 521 -3.25 -18.14 30.30
CA THR A 521 -4.09 -18.67 31.37
C THR A 521 -5.57 -18.33 31.15
N VAL A 522 -5.84 -17.10 30.73
CA VAL A 522 -7.17 -16.62 30.36
C VAL A 522 -7.75 -17.47 29.23
N VAL A 523 -6.97 -17.69 28.16
CA VAL A 523 -7.40 -18.52 27.03
C VAL A 523 -7.61 -19.97 27.44
N ASP A 524 -6.76 -20.54 28.31
CA ASP A 524 -6.91 -21.90 28.81
C ASP A 524 -8.22 -22.09 29.60
N THR A 525 -8.58 -21.11 30.43
CA THR A 525 -9.87 -21.05 31.13
C THR A 525 -11.03 -21.00 30.15
N ILE A 526 -10.98 -20.11 29.15
CA ILE A 526 -12.04 -19.95 28.16
C ILE A 526 -12.23 -21.25 27.36
N PHE A 527 -11.15 -21.84 26.86
CA PHE A 527 -11.18 -23.11 26.11
C PHE A 527 -11.82 -24.24 26.90
N THR A 528 -11.48 -24.37 28.17
CA THR A 528 -12.04 -25.40 29.05
C THR A 528 -13.56 -25.26 29.18
N HIS A 529 -14.07 -24.03 29.33
CA HIS A 529 -15.50 -23.76 29.41
C HIS A 529 -16.22 -23.92 28.06
N CYS A 530 -15.53 -23.69 26.94
CA CYS A 530 -16.08 -23.83 25.59
C CYS A 530 -15.93 -25.25 25.01
N GLY A 531 -15.70 -26.27 25.86
CA GLY A 531 -15.69 -27.68 25.45
C GLY A 531 -14.35 -28.25 24.98
N LEU A 532 -13.27 -27.47 24.98
CA LEU A 532 -11.91 -27.95 24.73
C LEU A 532 -11.26 -28.33 26.07
N ALA A 533 -11.64 -29.48 26.63
CA ALA A 533 -11.23 -29.87 27.98
C ALA A 533 -9.81 -30.46 28.03
N SER A 534 -9.39 -31.22 27.01
CA SER A 534 -8.07 -31.86 26.98
C SER A 534 -7.00 -30.98 26.32
N ALA A 535 -5.74 -31.20 26.67
CA ALA A 535 -4.62 -30.53 26.00
C ALA A 535 -4.55 -30.87 24.50
N GLU A 536 -4.93 -32.08 24.12
CA GLU A 536 -5.01 -32.52 22.72
C GLU A 536 -6.03 -31.71 21.91
N GLN A 537 -7.24 -31.53 22.44
CA GLN A 537 -8.28 -30.70 21.81
C GLN A 537 -7.82 -29.24 21.66
N LYS A 538 -7.19 -28.68 22.70
CA LYS A 538 -6.66 -27.31 22.69
C LYS A 538 -5.53 -27.15 21.67
N ILE A 539 -4.58 -28.09 21.62
CA ILE A 539 -3.48 -28.08 20.64
C ILE A 539 -4.05 -28.21 19.22
N GLY A 540 -5.00 -29.13 18.99
CA GLY A 540 -5.67 -29.29 17.70
C GLY A 540 -6.27 -27.98 17.20
N TYR A 541 -7.12 -27.34 18.01
CA TYR A 541 -7.73 -26.05 17.68
C TYR A 541 -6.70 -24.94 17.39
N LEU A 542 -5.63 -24.85 18.19
CA LEU A 542 -4.59 -23.84 17.99
C LEU A 542 -3.79 -24.08 16.70
N MET A 543 -3.56 -25.33 16.34
CA MET A 543 -2.76 -25.73 15.18
C MET A 543 -3.56 -25.79 13.87
N GLU A 544 -4.89 -25.62 13.89
CA GLU A 544 -5.70 -25.38 12.68
C GLU A 544 -5.24 -24.12 11.93
N ASP A 545 -4.70 -23.12 12.64
CA ASP A 545 -4.03 -21.94 12.08
C ASP A 545 -2.60 -21.84 12.63
N ASP A 546 -1.73 -22.70 12.13
CA ASP A 546 -0.30 -22.74 12.48
C ASP A 546 0.52 -21.59 11.88
N SER A 547 -0.14 -20.68 11.14
CA SER A 547 0.45 -19.43 10.64
C SER A 547 0.47 -18.34 11.72
N ASN A 548 -0.42 -18.43 12.73
CA ASN A 548 -0.45 -17.51 13.85
C ASN A 548 0.58 -17.90 14.92
N ALA A 549 1.65 -17.12 15.03
CA ALA A 549 2.75 -17.38 15.96
C ALA A 549 2.32 -17.48 17.44
N HIS A 550 1.30 -16.73 17.87
CA HIS A 550 0.84 -16.77 19.27
C HIS A 550 0.02 -18.02 19.57
N ARG A 551 -0.73 -18.55 18.60
CA ARG A 551 -1.40 -19.86 18.71
C ARG A 551 -0.36 -20.98 18.86
N VAL A 552 0.65 -20.97 17.97
CA VAL A 552 1.75 -21.93 18.01
C VAL A 552 2.52 -21.85 19.35
N GLU A 553 2.73 -20.65 19.89
CA GLU A 553 3.35 -20.50 21.21
C GLU A 553 2.53 -21.12 22.34
N MET A 554 1.21 -20.90 22.37
CA MET A 554 0.35 -21.56 23.35
C MET A 554 0.34 -23.08 23.18
N ALA A 555 0.24 -23.56 21.93
CA ALA A 555 0.26 -24.98 21.62
C ALA A 555 1.58 -25.64 22.06
N GLY A 556 2.72 -24.98 21.82
CA GLY A 556 4.03 -25.43 22.30
C GLY A 556 4.13 -25.48 23.83
N ARG A 557 3.53 -24.51 24.54
CA ARG A 557 3.46 -24.53 26.01
C ARG A 557 2.62 -25.68 26.54
N LEU A 558 1.44 -25.91 25.96
CA LEU A 558 0.56 -27.03 26.32
C LEU A 558 1.25 -28.38 26.04
N ALA A 559 1.88 -28.52 24.87
CA ALA A 559 2.64 -29.71 24.49
C ALA A 559 3.77 -29.99 25.49
N LEU A 560 4.52 -28.97 25.89
CA LEU A 560 5.59 -29.11 26.88
C LEU A 560 5.05 -29.57 28.25
N LEU A 561 3.88 -29.07 28.67
CA LEU A 561 3.23 -29.49 29.92
C LEU A 561 2.80 -30.96 29.86
N GLU A 562 2.21 -31.41 28.75
CA GLU A 562 1.82 -32.82 28.57
C GLU A 562 3.01 -33.76 28.52
N MET A 563 4.10 -33.35 27.84
CA MET A 563 5.34 -34.11 27.82
C MET A 563 5.94 -34.28 29.22
N LYS A 564 5.84 -33.26 30.09
CA LYS A 564 6.28 -33.36 31.50
C LYS A 564 5.43 -34.33 32.32
N LYS A 565 4.18 -34.57 31.94
CA LYS A 565 3.30 -35.58 32.56
C LYS A 565 3.58 -37.00 32.07
N GLY A 566 4.51 -37.19 31.13
CA GLY A 566 4.85 -38.48 30.53
C GLY A 566 4.09 -38.79 29.23
N THR A 567 3.18 -37.91 28.79
CA THR A 567 2.44 -38.08 27.55
C THR A 567 3.25 -37.59 26.36
N VAL A 568 3.65 -38.49 25.46
CA VAL A 568 4.35 -38.13 24.22
C VAL A 568 3.49 -38.55 23.04
N GLN A 569 2.76 -37.59 22.47
CA GLN A 569 1.96 -37.76 21.25
C GLN A 569 2.63 -37.04 20.07
N PRO A 570 2.45 -37.52 18.83
CA PRO A 570 3.09 -36.93 17.65
C PRO A 570 2.68 -35.46 17.45
N ASP A 571 1.41 -35.12 17.68
CA ASP A 571 0.93 -33.73 17.52
C ASP A 571 1.50 -32.75 18.56
N CYS A 572 1.77 -33.23 19.78
CA CYS A 572 2.48 -32.43 20.79
C CYS A 572 3.91 -32.12 20.32
N LEU A 573 4.61 -33.12 19.78
CA LEU A 573 5.96 -32.94 19.23
C LEU A 573 5.94 -32.01 18.01
N PHE A 574 4.93 -32.13 17.13
CA PHE A 574 4.77 -31.25 15.99
C PHE A 574 4.54 -29.79 16.41
N ALA A 575 3.60 -29.52 17.32
CA ALA A 575 3.34 -28.18 17.84
C ALA A 575 4.59 -27.56 18.48
N LEU A 576 5.32 -28.34 19.28
CA LEU A 576 6.57 -27.90 19.90
C LEU A 576 7.69 -27.65 18.86
N SER A 577 7.81 -28.51 17.84
CA SER A 577 8.74 -28.29 16.74
C SER A 577 8.42 -27.01 15.96
N LYS A 578 7.14 -26.78 15.62
CA LYS A 578 6.69 -25.56 14.96
C LYS A 578 7.00 -24.32 15.79
N TYR A 579 6.82 -24.38 17.11
CA TYR A 579 7.23 -23.31 18.01
C TYR A 579 8.72 -23.01 17.90
N PHE A 580 9.59 -24.03 17.97
CA PHE A 580 11.03 -23.85 17.81
C PHE A 580 11.41 -23.30 16.42
N TYR A 581 10.74 -23.77 15.36
CA TYR A 581 10.91 -23.27 13.99
C TYR A 581 10.56 -21.79 13.88
N ASN A 582 9.42 -21.36 14.43
CA ASN A 582 8.98 -19.97 14.43
C ASN A 582 9.93 -19.06 15.23
N ASN A 583 10.60 -19.60 16.25
CA ASN A 583 11.61 -18.90 17.05
C ASN A 583 13.04 -19.07 16.51
N ASP A 584 13.20 -19.56 15.26
CA ASP A 584 14.48 -19.69 14.56
C ASP A 584 15.50 -20.63 15.25
N GLN A 585 15.02 -21.49 16.15
CA GLN A 585 15.78 -22.55 16.84
C GLN A 585 15.71 -23.86 16.03
N LEU A 586 16.33 -23.82 14.84
CA LEU A 586 16.15 -24.84 13.80
C LEU A 586 16.62 -26.25 14.20
N ASP A 587 17.70 -26.37 14.97
CA ASP A 587 18.23 -27.67 15.40
C ASP A 587 17.29 -28.37 16.40
N SER A 588 16.74 -27.59 17.35
CA SER A 588 15.70 -28.07 18.27
C SER A 588 14.44 -28.46 17.51
N ALA A 589 14.01 -27.62 16.56
CA ALA A 589 12.85 -27.90 15.73
C ALA A 589 13.03 -29.21 14.94
N GLN A 590 14.19 -29.40 14.32
CA GLN A 590 14.54 -30.59 13.55
C GLN A 590 14.50 -31.85 14.42
N SER A 591 15.23 -31.83 15.54
CA SER A 591 15.37 -32.99 16.44
C SER A 591 14.01 -33.46 16.96
N ILE A 592 13.14 -32.51 17.35
CA ILE A 592 11.81 -32.82 17.86
C ILE A 592 10.89 -33.33 16.74
N LEU A 593 10.95 -32.71 15.55
CA LEU A 593 10.12 -33.12 14.41
C LEU A 593 10.46 -34.51 13.91
N GLN A 594 11.74 -34.88 13.92
CA GLN A 594 12.19 -36.22 13.53
C GLN A 594 11.61 -37.29 14.46
N ARG A 595 11.49 -36.99 15.77
CA ARG A 595 10.78 -37.88 16.71
C ARG A 595 9.29 -37.99 16.38
N ALA A 596 8.64 -36.89 16.03
CA ALA A 596 7.24 -36.90 15.60
C ALA A 596 7.02 -37.73 14.34
N LEU A 597 7.88 -37.57 13.33
CA LEU A 597 7.87 -38.33 12.08
C LEU A 597 8.16 -39.82 12.28
N HIS A 598 8.98 -40.19 13.26
CA HIS A 598 9.18 -41.60 13.58
C HIS A 598 7.90 -42.27 14.11
N MET A 599 7.05 -41.50 14.81
CA MET A 599 5.77 -41.96 15.33
C MET A 599 4.64 -41.91 14.28
N ALA A 600 4.70 -40.93 13.37
CA ALA A 600 3.72 -40.71 12.31
C ALA A 600 4.43 -40.41 10.97
N PRO A 601 4.96 -41.43 10.27
CA PRO A 601 5.80 -41.23 9.08
C PRO A 601 5.04 -40.65 7.89
N ASP A 602 3.73 -40.93 7.78
CA ASP A 602 2.88 -40.51 6.67
C ASP A 602 2.26 -39.12 6.85
N ALA A 603 2.64 -38.39 7.92
CA ALA A 603 2.12 -37.06 8.22
C ALA A 603 2.71 -36.00 7.26
N ASN A 604 1.97 -35.65 6.21
CA ASN A 604 2.39 -34.70 5.18
C ASN A 604 2.81 -33.32 5.73
N ASN A 605 2.07 -32.80 6.72
CA ASN A 605 2.39 -31.52 7.37
C ASN A 605 3.73 -31.57 8.11
N TYR A 606 4.12 -32.71 8.68
CA TYR A 606 5.40 -32.87 9.37
C TYR A 606 6.55 -32.93 8.36
N GLN A 607 6.35 -33.67 7.26
CA GLN A 607 7.34 -33.75 6.18
C GLN A 607 7.61 -32.38 5.55
N GLU A 608 6.56 -31.59 5.30
CA GLU A 608 6.70 -30.24 4.75
C GLU A 608 7.41 -29.29 5.74
N LEU A 609 7.11 -29.37 7.05
CA LEU A 609 7.84 -28.60 8.05
C LEU A 609 9.33 -29.00 8.10
N LEU A 610 9.66 -30.28 7.97
CA LEU A 610 11.05 -30.76 7.96
C LEU A 610 11.83 -30.19 6.77
N LYS A 611 11.21 -30.22 5.58
CA LYS A 611 11.75 -29.59 4.38
C LYS A 611 11.98 -28.08 4.59
N ASN A 612 11.02 -27.38 5.18
CA ASN A 612 11.14 -25.96 5.50
C ASN A 612 12.27 -25.66 6.51
N ILE A 613 12.47 -26.52 7.51
CA ILE A 613 13.60 -26.42 8.45
C ILE A 613 14.93 -26.53 7.70
N TYR A 614 15.10 -27.56 6.87
CA TYR A 614 16.33 -27.76 6.10
C TYR A 614 16.61 -26.63 5.11
N SER A 615 15.58 -26.15 4.40
CA SER A 615 15.72 -25.00 3.50
C SER A 615 16.15 -23.75 4.27
N ARG A 616 15.63 -23.51 5.49
CA ARG A 616 15.98 -22.33 6.30
C ARG A 616 17.39 -22.43 6.89
N GLN A 617 17.83 -23.62 7.29
CA GLN A 617 19.23 -23.88 7.67
C GLN A 617 20.17 -23.61 6.50
N THR A 618 19.83 -24.10 5.30
CA THR A 618 20.64 -23.89 4.09
C THR A 618 20.69 -22.40 3.73
N LEU A 619 19.56 -21.69 3.82
CA LEU A 619 19.51 -20.25 3.59
C LEU A 619 20.46 -19.49 4.52
N LYS A 620 20.48 -19.81 5.82
CA LYS A 620 21.43 -19.19 6.77
C LYS A 620 22.88 -19.42 6.36
N MET A 621 23.22 -20.62 5.92
CA MET A 621 24.58 -20.95 5.45
C MET A 621 24.94 -20.17 4.17
N VAL A 622 24.02 -20.08 3.21
CA VAL A 622 24.22 -19.33 1.96
C VAL A 622 24.40 -17.83 2.26
N LEU A 623 23.57 -17.24 3.12
CA LEU A 623 23.70 -15.85 3.53
C LEU A 623 25.03 -15.58 4.26
N ALA A 624 25.46 -16.49 5.13
CA ALA A 624 26.77 -16.38 5.78
C ALA A 624 27.92 -16.41 4.76
N ALA A 625 27.85 -17.30 3.76
CA ALA A 625 28.84 -17.36 2.69
C ALA A 625 28.86 -16.09 1.83
N LEU A 626 27.69 -15.52 1.50
CA LEU A 626 27.55 -14.28 0.71
C LEU A 626 28.07 -13.03 1.43
N ARG A 627 28.21 -13.05 2.76
CA ARG A 627 28.90 -11.97 3.49
C ARG A 627 30.38 -11.91 3.16
N HIS A 628 31.01 -13.05 2.89
CA HIS A 628 32.43 -13.14 2.53
C HIS A 628 32.65 -13.10 1.01
N TYR A 629 31.69 -13.62 0.24
CA TYR A 629 31.79 -13.76 -1.22
C TYR A 629 30.53 -13.23 -1.91
N PRO A 630 30.27 -11.90 -1.86
CA PRO A 630 29.02 -11.30 -2.32
C PRO A 630 28.73 -11.52 -3.81
N ASP A 631 29.78 -11.58 -4.64
CA ASP A 631 29.66 -11.74 -6.09
C ASP A 631 29.72 -13.21 -6.54
N ASN A 632 29.70 -14.18 -5.62
CA ASN A 632 29.77 -15.58 -6.00
C ASN A 632 28.48 -16.02 -6.74
N PRO A 633 28.57 -16.45 -8.01
CA PRO A 633 27.37 -16.72 -8.81
C PRO A 633 26.60 -17.95 -8.32
N LYS A 634 27.27 -18.95 -7.75
CA LYS A 634 26.60 -20.16 -7.22
C LYS A 634 25.79 -19.83 -5.97
N PHE A 635 26.36 -19.06 -5.04
CA PHE A 635 25.66 -18.67 -3.82
C PHE A 635 24.50 -17.71 -4.12
N ASN A 636 24.67 -16.76 -5.05
CA ASN A 636 23.57 -15.89 -5.50
C ASN A 636 22.43 -16.71 -6.12
N ARG A 637 22.75 -17.71 -6.95
CA ARG A 637 21.76 -18.62 -7.52
C ARG A 637 21.02 -19.42 -6.44
N TRP A 638 21.74 -20.02 -5.49
CA TRP A 638 21.10 -20.76 -4.39
C TRP A 638 20.22 -19.87 -3.51
N LEU A 639 20.64 -18.63 -3.24
CA LEU A 639 19.83 -17.65 -2.51
C LEU A 639 18.47 -17.44 -3.18
N ILE A 640 18.49 -17.29 -4.51
CA ILE A 640 17.29 -17.10 -5.33
C ILE A 640 16.41 -18.36 -5.33
N GLU A 641 17.00 -19.53 -5.57
CA GLU A 641 16.29 -20.82 -5.61
C GLU A 641 15.62 -21.18 -4.26
N LEU A 642 16.30 -20.90 -3.14
CA LEU A 642 15.77 -21.11 -1.80
C LEU A 642 14.58 -20.18 -1.51
N HIS A 643 14.72 -18.88 -1.80
CA HIS A 643 13.61 -17.94 -1.60
C HIS A 643 12.42 -18.20 -2.52
N GLN A 644 12.67 -18.65 -3.75
CA GLN A 644 11.61 -19.06 -4.66
C GLN A 644 10.83 -20.27 -4.12
N THR A 645 11.49 -21.17 -3.38
CA THR A 645 10.84 -22.30 -2.71
C THR A 645 9.91 -21.82 -1.58
N PHE A 646 10.31 -20.80 -0.82
CA PHE A 646 9.48 -20.22 0.25
C PHE A 646 8.34 -19.33 -0.25
N LYS A 647 8.47 -18.72 -1.43
CA LYS A 647 7.49 -17.76 -1.98
C LYS A 647 6.40 -18.41 -2.86
N LYS A 648 6.21 -19.73 -2.83
CA LYS A 648 5.06 -20.36 -3.50
C LYS A 648 3.78 -20.00 -2.73
N ASP A 649 2.83 -19.36 -3.42
CA ASP A 649 1.53 -18.90 -2.94
C ASP A 649 1.51 -17.70 -1.95
N THR A 650 1.95 -16.53 -2.41
CA THR A 650 1.45 -15.26 -1.84
C THR A 650 0.27 -14.75 -2.66
N ARG A 651 -0.97 -14.91 -2.18
CA ARG A 651 -2.11 -14.12 -2.68
C ARG A 651 -1.82 -12.64 -2.46
N LEU A 652 -2.11 -11.80 -3.45
CA LEU A 652 -1.89 -10.35 -3.34
C LEU A 652 -2.72 -9.75 -2.20
N LYS A 653 -2.07 -8.93 -1.37
CA LYS A 653 -2.71 -7.80 -0.69
C LYS A 653 -2.36 -6.53 -1.45
N GLY A 654 -3.39 -5.79 -1.88
CA GLY A 654 -3.32 -4.38 -2.26
C GLY A 654 -2.33 -4.02 -3.36
N VAL A 655 -2.80 -4.00 -4.62
CA VAL A 655 -2.13 -3.28 -5.70
C VAL A 655 -3.19 -2.38 -6.33
N HIS A 656 -3.26 -1.16 -5.81
CA HIS A 656 -3.68 0.00 -6.57
C HIS A 656 -2.43 0.85 -6.84
#